data_AF-A0A0G4F3I4-F1
#
_entry.id   AF-A0A0G4F3I4-F1
#
_cell.length_a   1.000
_cell.length_b   1.000
_cell.length_c   1.000
_cell.angle_alpha   90.00
_cell.angle_beta   90.00
_cell.angle_gamma   90.00
#
_symmetry.space_group_name_H-M   'P 1'
#
loop_
_entity.id
_entity.type
_entity.pdbx_description
1 polymer ?
#
loop_
_entity_poly.entity_id
_entity_poly.type
_entity_poly.pdbx_seq_one_letter_code
_entity_poly.pdbx_strand_id
1 'polypeptide(L)'
;MTDLAILAPLALKTKSELRYFDLVTLKFMGRSKKVYMCVGKHAVFFLQRNMSKLIRGGQLFFAHVEKLVEDTNSTEFLLILSKDRPPEWQSEKLFVSSLNREALVDFIMVAWQTDYMFRFGKVCVFPRFKHPLMEEGRQQELPRVKPFEGYKEVRYEGYSLFLKQSFMDRANAVSAKDTGMYLDSERGIYVSLHVHDPLPLYHLEEIQRDHIRWVAMEYKQALTENMKHFFVVKNNAYYKKMNLADDISTWMGWELFLQCREPHNDVSIFCVLLRRQHIPPLMDTAQDFAIVFRVDNSNIRDGFVQDEDLVNECRLAADLFATLTQEHVWYRDMVEAKLNALLFNEEGFQWLSTRLKLQPSVADKARVFLKSILKIMENENVLTTPELLTVDLDGVPVVSDPLVVKDDIVRSGEELGLDPHDETEDMEIYRNEWVMRVARYLAYAVDGGLLGGKFSLADVCDSVGAVGTEADKKLRQVLDFLLHLRPRDMLKPFYSTSLVKAVKEATFGTDYCFNDSVLTVMLESQYVQKLFHKSSADGGYANLLAVLLNSPCSSSLKAAICRQVLHQSQQNVSQEYLSVITPALVGLMRTATPLLATYATAALTNLSAANDAIKNVLISSGAAQSCVENLRSKEDDLIQYTLTLLVNLTKSVHHRAACCAAGLIPITIDILTSTYNQMHKHKTLTHLSSLIGQLGNDESSRVLLSKRGYPTIECLLYMFQNSKPSAPLKGKVLFALRQLCTNDWQTKQRVGKFVIKTLIADLRETTSSDFTLNGLYLLQTLATYKENCVEMNAANIKECLEYLSQAQSLDIVIEKIRDLNHRINQQTRAEFYQ
;
A
#
# COMPACT_ATOMS: atom_id res chain seq x y z
N MET A 1 9.32 -5.52 23.24
CA MET A 1 8.47 -4.51 23.90
C MET A 1 7.19 -5.18 24.36
N THR A 2 6.78 -4.97 25.61
CA THR A 2 5.54 -5.51 26.18
C THR A 2 4.38 -4.59 25.79
N ASP A 3 3.27 -5.17 25.29
CA ASP A 3 2.06 -4.42 24.93
C ASP A 3 1.51 -3.65 26.15
N LEU A 4 1.56 -2.31 26.08
CA LEU A 4 1.04 -1.41 27.12
C LEU A 4 -0.45 -1.67 27.41
N ALA A 5 -1.22 -2.09 26.40
CA ALA A 5 -2.63 -2.41 26.54
C ALA A 5 -2.89 -3.65 27.40
N ILE A 6 -1.88 -4.52 27.59
CA ILE A 6 -1.96 -5.67 28.51
C ILE A 6 -1.37 -5.35 29.87
N LEU A 7 -0.33 -4.52 29.92
CA LEU A 7 0.27 -4.11 31.19
C LEU A 7 -0.73 -3.34 32.07
N ALA A 8 -1.61 -2.50 31.49
CA ALA A 8 -2.60 -1.74 32.26
C ALA A 8 -3.63 -2.64 33.00
N PRO A 9 -4.32 -3.61 32.35
CA PRO A 9 -5.17 -4.56 33.05
C PRO A 9 -4.43 -5.39 34.11
N LEU A 10 -3.20 -5.84 33.82
CA LEU A 10 -2.40 -6.58 34.78
C LEU A 10 -1.96 -5.69 35.96
N ALA A 11 -1.70 -4.41 35.72
CA ALA A 11 -1.36 -3.43 36.75
C ALA A 11 -2.53 -3.22 37.71
N LEU A 12 -3.78 -3.19 37.21
CA LEU A 12 -4.98 -3.15 38.06
C LEU A 12 -5.10 -4.37 38.96
N LYS A 13 -4.81 -5.58 38.44
CA LYS A 13 -4.85 -6.83 39.22
C LYS A 13 -3.73 -6.94 40.25
N THR A 14 -2.55 -6.41 39.94
CA THR A 14 -1.38 -6.42 40.82
C THR A 14 -1.33 -5.21 41.76
N LYS A 15 -2.14 -4.18 41.51
CA LYS A 15 -2.12 -2.87 42.18
C LYS A 15 -0.73 -2.22 42.15
N SER A 16 0.00 -2.42 41.07
CA SER A 16 1.35 -1.90 40.86
C SER A 16 1.55 -1.55 39.39
N GLU A 17 2.33 -0.51 39.12
CA GLU A 17 2.87 -0.27 37.78
C GLU A 17 3.76 -1.46 37.37
N LEU A 18 3.54 -1.99 36.17
CA LEU A 18 4.26 -3.14 35.62
C LEU A 18 5.14 -2.70 34.46
N ARG A 19 6.34 -3.29 34.38
CA ARG A 19 7.34 -3.04 33.33
C ARG A 19 7.36 -4.17 32.30
N TYR A 20 7.14 -5.39 32.74
CA TYR A 20 7.21 -6.58 31.91
C TYR A 20 6.33 -7.71 32.46
N PHE A 21 5.97 -8.67 31.63
CA PHE A 21 5.39 -9.92 32.09
C PHE A 21 5.77 -11.07 31.15
N ASP A 22 5.77 -12.29 31.68
CA ASP A 22 5.99 -13.50 30.89
C ASP A 22 5.20 -14.68 31.46
N LEU A 23 4.81 -15.63 30.60
CA LEU A 23 4.20 -16.88 31.04
C LEU A 23 5.31 -17.84 31.48
N VAL A 24 5.39 -18.10 32.78
CA VAL A 24 6.45 -18.93 33.36
C VAL A 24 5.90 -20.22 33.98
N THR A 25 6.74 -21.25 34.05
CA THR A 25 6.49 -22.41 34.90
C THR A 25 7.30 -22.25 36.18
N LEU A 26 6.60 -22.02 37.30
CA LEU A 26 7.20 -22.04 38.63
C LEU A 26 7.34 -23.48 39.11
N LYS A 27 8.55 -23.86 39.51
CA LYS A 27 8.82 -25.13 40.21
C LYS A 27 9.20 -24.81 41.65
N PHE A 28 8.36 -25.26 42.58
CA PHE A 28 8.54 -25.01 44.01
C PHE A 28 8.09 -26.21 44.83
N MET A 29 8.96 -26.70 45.73
CA MET A 29 8.70 -27.86 46.60
C MET A 29 8.19 -29.11 45.84
N GLY A 30 8.78 -29.39 44.67
CA GLY A 30 8.40 -30.53 43.83
C GLY A 30 7.09 -30.37 43.05
N ARG A 31 6.42 -29.21 43.14
CA ARG A 31 5.22 -28.89 42.35
C ARG A 31 5.57 -27.90 41.24
N SER A 32 5.01 -28.12 40.06
CA SER A 32 5.10 -27.18 38.93
C SER A 32 3.76 -26.48 38.71
N LYS A 33 3.77 -25.16 38.52
CA LYS A 33 2.58 -24.39 38.20
C LYS A 33 2.87 -23.33 37.14
N LYS A 34 2.07 -23.27 36.08
CA LYS A 34 2.13 -22.19 35.10
C LYS A 34 1.41 -20.95 35.62
N VAL A 35 2.08 -19.80 35.57
CA VAL A 35 1.59 -18.50 36.04
C VAL A 35 2.15 -17.39 35.15
N TYR A 36 1.49 -16.23 35.14
CA TYR A 36 2.12 -15.02 34.61
C TYR A 36 3.00 -14.40 35.69
N MET A 37 4.28 -14.22 35.38
CA MET A 37 5.23 -13.51 36.24
C MET A 37 5.34 -12.07 35.73
N CYS A 38 4.79 -11.12 36.48
CA CYS A 38 4.80 -9.71 36.16
C CYS A 38 5.90 -8.99 36.96
N VAL A 39 6.76 -8.25 36.28
CA VAL A 39 7.84 -7.47 36.87
C VAL A 39 7.31 -6.06 37.14
N GLY A 40 7.10 -5.72 38.41
CA GLY A 40 6.69 -4.37 38.83
C GLY A 40 7.88 -3.50 39.24
N LYS A 41 7.58 -2.32 39.80
CA LYS A 41 8.59 -1.36 40.25
C LYS A 41 9.40 -1.84 41.47
N HIS A 42 8.74 -2.51 42.42
CA HIS A 42 9.33 -2.89 43.72
C HIS A 42 9.24 -4.40 44.02
N ALA A 43 8.53 -5.14 43.18
CA ALA A 43 8.24 -6.55 43.39
C ALA A 43 8.00 -7.28 42.06
N VAL A 44 8.14 -8.60 42.12
CA VAL A 44 7.61 -9.52 41.12
C VAL A 44 6.26 -10.05 41.60
N PHE A 45 5.30 -10.15 40.69
CA PHE A 45 3.97 -10.66 40.94
C PHE A 45 3.72 -11.96 40.18
N PHE A 46 3.10 -12.95 40.82
CA PHE A 46 2.75 -14.24 40.24
C PHE A 46 1.24 -14.36 40.13
N LEU A 47 0.72 -14.06 38.94
CA LEU A 47 -0.71 -14.07 38.63
C LEU A 47 -1.13 -15.46 38.12
N GLN A 48 -2.30 -15.93 38.56
CA GLN A 48 -2.86 -17.18 38.02
C GLN A 48 -3.04 -17.10 36.50
N ARG A 49 -2.98 -18.24 35.82
CA ARG A 49 -3.08 -18.32 34.36
C ARG A 49 -4.39 -17.74 33.80
N ASN A 50 -5.49 -17.87 34.54
CA ASN A 50 -6.78 -17.25 34.22
C ASN A 50 -6.84 -15.75 34.55
N MET A 51 -5.72 -15.14 34.98
CA MET A 51 -5.57 -13.73 35.34
C MET A 51 -6.51 -13.23 36.45
N SER A 52 -7.20 -14.12 37.17
CA SER A 52 -8.25 -13.72 38.11
C SER A 52 -7.70 -13.10 39.40
N LYS A 53 -6.57 -13.63 39.90
CA LYS A 53 -5.92 -13.20 41.14
C LYS A 53 -4.48 -13.69 41.23
N LEU A 54 -3.71 -13.11 42.16
CA LEU A 54 -2.39 -13.59 42.52
C LEU A 54 -2.47 -15.00 43.15
N ILE A 55 -1.42 -15.80 42.96
CA ILE A 55 -1.25 -17.00 43.80
C ILE A 55 -1.02 -16.56 45.26
N ARG A 56 -1.25 -17.48 46.21
CA ARG A 56 -0.97 -17.21 47.62
C ARG A 56 0.50 -16.87 47.82
N GLY A 57 0.82 -15.74 48.46
CA GLY A 57 2.19 -15.22 48.56
C GLY A 57 2.77 -14.71 47.24
N GLY A 58 1.92 -14.51 46.23
CA GLY A 58 2.33 -14.20 44.85
C GLY A 58 2.94 -12.82 44.64
N GLN A 59 3.06 -11.98 45.68
CA GLN A 59 3.83 -10.74 45.62
C GLN A 59 5.17 -10.96 46.31
N LEU A 60 6.27 -10.89 45.56
CA LEU A 60 7.62 -11.09 46.04
C LEU A 60 8.44 -9.81 45.83
N PHE A 61 8.71 -9.07 46.91
CA PHE A 61 9.52 -7.85 46.85
C PHE A 61 10.98 -8.15 46.45
N PHE A 62 11.59 -7.25 45.68
CA PHE A 62 13.00 -7.35 45.31
C PHE A 62 13.94 -7.32 46.53
N ALA A 63 13.48 -6.75 47.65
CA ALA A 63 14.15 -6.82 48.95
C ALA A 63 14.44 -8.25 49.43
N HIS A 64 13.65 -9.23 49.01
CA HIS A 64 13.81 -10.63 49.37
C HIS A 64 14.56 -11.46 48.32
N VAL A 65 14.99 -10.86 47.20
CA VAL A 65 15.74 -11.54 46.15
C VAL A 65 17.22 -11.17 46.29
N GLU A 66 18.05 -12.15 46.66
CA GLU A 66 19.49 -11.91 46.86
C GLU A 66 20.29 -12.02 45.57
N LYS A 67 19.98 -13.03 44.76
CA LYS A 67 20.71 -13.34 43.52
C LYS A 67 19.90 -14.21 42.57
N LEU A 68 20.35 -14.23 41.33
CA LEU A 68 19.79 -15.05 40.25
C LEU A 68 20.87 -15.94 39.65
N VAL A 69 20.53 -17.21 39.42
CA VAL A 69 21.40 -18.16 38.72
C VAL A 69 20.69 -18.64 37.46
N GLU A 70 21.22 -18.32 36.29
CA GLU A 70 20.73 -18.84 35.01
C GLU A 70 21.28 -20.23 34.76
N ASP A 71 20.41 -21.14 34.31
CA ASP A 71 20.85 -22.44 33.86
C ASP A 71 21.61 -22.33 32.52
N THR A 72 22.79 -22.91 32.44
CA THR A 72 23.54 -22.98 31.17
C THR A 72 22.91 -23.98 30.19
N ASN A 73 22.10 -24.92 30.70
CA ASN A 73 21.63 -26.08 29.96
C ASN A 73 20.12 -26.06 29.69
N SER A 74 19.40 -24.99 30.02
CA SER A 74 17.96 -24.91 29.79
C SER A 74 17.49 -23.46 29.73
N THR A 75 16.18 -23.25 29.57
CA THR A 75 15.52 -21.94 29.68
C THR A 75 15.14 -21.60 31.13
N GLU A 76 15.65 -22.36 32.10
CA GLU A 76 15.38 -22.15 33.53
C GLU A 76 16.36 -21.14 34.14
N PHE A 77 15.90 -20.54 35.24
CA PHE A 77 16.72 -19.78 36.17
C PHE A 77 16.20 -19.96 37.60
N LEU A 78 17.09 -19.76 38.55
CA LEU A 78 16.84 -19.88 39.98
C LEU A 78 16.92 -18.50 40.63
N LEU A 79 15.82 -18.08 41.24
CA LEU A 79 15.82 -16.97 42.18
C LEU A 79 16.18 -17.49 43.57
N ILE A 80 17.21 -16.91 44.18
CA ILE A 80 17.63 -17.23 45.54
C ILE A 80 17.11 -16.13 46.46
N LEU A 81 16.26 -16.55 47.40
CA LEU A 81 15.54 -15.68 48.31
C LEU A 81 16.28 -15.54 49.64
N SER A 82 16.16 -14.37 50.28
CA SER A 82 16.80 -14.10 51.56
C SER A 82 16.17 -14.87 52.71
N LYS A 83 16.83 -14.84 53.88
CA LYS A 83 16.29 -15.43 55.11
C LYS A 83 15.03 -14.73 55.59
N ASP A 84 14.89 -13.44 55.31
CA ASP A 84 13.73 -12.62 55.70
C ASP A 84 12.58 -12.68 54.67
N ARG A 85 12.58 -13.70 53.80
CA ARG A 85 11.52 -13.90 52.79
C ARG A 85 10.14 -14.15 53.41
N PRO A 86 9.05 -13.91 52.67
CA PRO A 86 7.70 -14.18 53.16
C PRO A 86 7.51 -15.66 53.54
N PRO A 87 6.77 -15.97 54.63
CA PRO A 87 6.61 -17.33 55.15
C PRO A 87 5.90 -18.29 54.17
N GLU A 88 5.18 -17.76 53.18
CA GLU A 88 4.59 -18.54 52.10
C GLU A 88 5.65 -19.23 51.23
N TRP A 89 6.87 -18.68 51.15
CA TRP A 89 7.99 -19.22 50.42
C TRP A 89 8.92 -20.02 51.34
N GLN A 90 8.50 -21.24 51.69
CA GLN A 90 9.22 -22.18 52.55
C GLN A 90 10.70 -22.43 52.15
N SER A 91 10.99 -22.52 50.85
CA SER A 91 12.35 -22.73 50.31
C SER A 91 13.00 -21.42 49.89
N GLU A 92 14.31 -21.29 50.10
CA GLU A 92 15.14 -20.19 49.57
C GLU A 92 15.31 -20.26 48.05
N LYS A 93 15.03 -21.43 47.46
CA LYS A 93 15.19 -21.71 46.04
C LYS A 93 13.85 -21.67 45.34
N LEU A 94 13.69 -20.74 44.39
CA LEU A 94 12.54 -20.65 43.50
C LEU A 94 12.97 -20.85 42.05
N PHE A 95 12.63 -21.99 41.47
CA PHE A 95 12.95 -22.31 40.08
C PHE A 95 11.88 -21.76 39.14
N VAL A 96 12.32 -21.09 38.09
CA VAL A 96 11.46 -20.45 37.10
C VAL A 96 11.91 -20.91 35.71
N SER A 97 10.98 -21.44 34.92
CA SER A 97 11.20 -21.73 33.50
C SER A 97 10.45 -20.71 32.65
N SER A 98 11.15 -20.06 31.71
CA SER A 98 10.63 -19.00 30.85
C SER A 98 11.25 -19.12 29.47
N LEU A 99 10.44 -19.15 28.42
CA LEU A 99 10.95 -19.20 27.05
C LEU A 99 11.61 -17.87 26.64
N ASN A 100 11.17 -16.77 27.24
CA ASN A 100 11.75 -15.44 27.08
C ASN A 100 12.71 -15.10 28.24
N ARG A 101 13.46 -16.10 28.75
CA ARG A 101 14.29 -15.96 29.95
C ARG A 101 15.18 -14.74 29.89
N GLU A 102 15.86 -14.51 28.77
CA GLU A 102 16.83 -13.42 28.63
C GLU A 102 16.17 -12.06 28.90
N ALA A 103 15.09 -11.75 28.18
CA ALA A 103 14.32 -10.53 28.41
C ALA A 103 13.74 -10.46 29.84
N LEU A 104 13.15 -11.54 30.34
CA LEU A 104 12.57 -11.57 31.68
C LEU A 104 13.62 -11.29 32.76
N VAL A 105 14.80 -11.91 32.65
CA VAL A 105 15.93 -11.71 33.57
C VAL A 105 16.42 -10.27 33.51
N ASP A 106 16.60 -9.70 32.32
CA ASP A 106 17.06 -8.33 32.16
C ASP A 106 16.07 -7.32 32.78
N PHE A 107 14.77 -7.51 32.60
CA PHE A 107 13.75 -6.69 33.28
C PHE A 107 13.78 -6.85 34.80
N ILE A 108 13.96 -8.08 35.31
CA ILE A 108 14.13 -8.31 36.75
C ILE A 108 15.38 -7.59 37.28
N MET A 109 16.49 -7.65 36.55
CA MET A 109 17.74 -6.97 36.92
C MET A 109 17.54 -5.47 37.03
N VAL A 110 17.04 -4.83 35.97
CA VAL A 110 16.83 -3.38 35.93
C VAL A 110 15.88 -2.95 37.05
N ALA A 111 14.77 -3.68 37.24
CA ALA A 111 13.81 -3.37 38.29
C ALA A 111 14.40 -3.54 39.69
N TRP A 112 15.16 -4.61 39.95
CA TRP A 112 15.85 -4.82 41.23
C TRP A 112 16.88 -3.74 41.52
N GLN A 113 17.71 -3.37 40.54
CA GLN A 113 18.74 -2.34 40.72
C GLN A 113 18.12 -0.97 40.98
N THR A 114 17.03 -0.66 40.26
CA THR A 114 16.27 0.58 40.47
C THR A 114 15.63 0.60 41.86
N ASP A 115 15.06 -0.51 42.32
CA ASP A 115 14.49 -0.65 43.66
C ASP A 115 15.57 -0.55 44.75
N TYR A 116 16.74 -1.15 44.56
CA TYR A 116 17.87 -1.05 45.48
C TYR A 116 18.35 0.42 45.59
N MET A 117 18.50 1.10 44.46
CA MET A 117 18.87 2.51 44.43
C MET A 117 17.83 3.38 45.13
N PHE A 118 16.54 3.08 44.93
CA PHE A 118 15.44 3.76 45.61
C PHE A 118 15.48 3.56 47.13
N ARG A 119 15.73 2.33 47.62
CA ARG A 119 15.75 2.02 49.06
C ARG A 119 16.99 2.52 49.79
N PHE A 120 18.16 2.48 49.15
CA PHE A 120 19.44 2.72 49.82
C PHE A 120 20.20 3.95 49.31
N GLY A 121 19.71 4.63 48.27
CA GLY A 121 20.37 5.79 47.66
C GLY A 121 21.71 5.47 46.99
N LYS A 122 21.96 4.19 46.65
CA LYS A 122 23.24 3.71 46.07
C LYS A 122 22.99 2.82 44.87
N VAL A 123 23.85 2.94 43.86
CA VAL A 123 23.85 2.02 42.72
C VAL A 123 24.47 0.69 43.16
N CYS A 124 23.78 -0.41 42.88
CA CYS A 124 24.27 -1.76 43.10
C CYS A 124 24.06 -2.58 41.83
N VAL A 125 24.97 -3.50 41.55
CA VAL A 125 24.84 -4.45 40.44
C VAL A 125 24.13 -5.69 40.96
N PHE A 126 23.03 -6.09 40.30
CA PHE A 126 22.29 -7.28 40.71
C PHE A 126 23.17 -8.53 40.57
N PRO A 127 23.33 -9.37 41.61
CA PRO A 127 24.15 -10.56 41.53
C PRO A 127 23.54 -11.62 40.60
N ARG A 128 24.08 -11.70 39.37
CA ARG A 128 23.69 -12.65 38.31
C ARG A 128 24.83 -13.64 38.04
N PHE A 129 24.52 -14.92 38.06
CA PHE A 129 25.48 -16.01 37.82
C PHE A 129 24.95 -16.97 36.75
N LYS A 130 25.83 -17.70 36.08
CA LYS A 130 25.48 -18.80 35.17
C LYS A 130 26.04 -20.11 35.74
N HIS A 131 25.19 -21.11 35.92
CA HIS A 131 25.59 -22.43 36.45
C HIS A 131 24.61 -23.50 35.98
N PRO A 132 25.04 -24.71 35.61
CA PRO A 132 24.13 -25.80 35.28
C PRO A 132 23.23 -26.14 36.48
N LEU A 133 21.91 -26.08 36.30
CA LEU A 133 20.92 -26.35 37.36
C LEU A 133 20.38 -27.79 37.34
N MET A 134 20.56 -28.52 36.23
CA MET A 134 20.23 -29.95 36.09
C MET A 134 21.42 -30.75 35.53
N GLU A 135 21.51 -32.04 35.87
CA GLU A 135 22.40 -33.00 35.19
C GLU A 135 21.99 -33.18 33.73
N GLU A 136 22.95 -33.46 32.83
CA GLU A 136 22.81 -33.54 31.37
C GLU A 136 21.69 -34.50 30.89
N GLY A 137 20.44 -34.05 30.96
CA GLY A 137 19.33 -34.65 30.23
C GLY A 137 19.37 -34.13 28.80
N ARG A 138 19.54 -35.04 27.83
CA ARG A 138 19.57 -34.77 26.37
C ARG A 138 18.59 -33.66 25.99
N GLN A 139 19.08 -32.43 25.88
CA GLN A 139 18.38 -31.43 25.09
C GLN A 139 18.51 -31.89 23.65
N GLN A 140 17.39 -32.26 23.04
CA GLN A 140 17.30 -32.21 21.59
C GLN A 140 17.44 -30.73 21.24
N GLU A 141 18.64 -30.29 20.86
CA GLU A 141 18.76 -29.06 20.09
C GLU A 141 17.80 -29.21 18.92
N LEU A 142 16.82 -28.31 18.83
CA LEU A 142 15.89 -28.30 17.71
C LEU A 142 16.73 -28.22 16.43
N PRO A 143 16.49 -29.10 15.44
CA PRO A 143 17.31 -29.17 14.25
C PRO A 143 17.35 -27.79 13.57
N ARG A 144 18.53 -27.17 13.56
CA ARG A 144 18.75 -25.89 12.88
C ARG A 144 19.16 -26.14 11.44
N VAL A 145 18.52 -25.41 10.53
CA VAL A 145 18.98 -25.36 9.15
C VAL A 145 20.35 -24.68 9.14
N LYS A 146 21.38 -25.40 8.71
CA LYS A 146 22.72 -24.85 8.56
C LYS A 146 22.82 -24.07 7.24
N PRO A 147 23.72 -23.07 7.15
CA PRO A 147 24.06 -22.45 5.89
C PRO A 147 24.49 -23.51 4.87
N PHE A 148 24.10 -23.32 3.61
CA PHE A 148 24.60 -24.11 2.50
C PHE A 148 26.09 -23.78 2.23
N GLU A 149 26.73 -24.65 1.47
CA GLU A 149 28.14 -24.49 1.11
C GLU A 149 28.40 -23.13 0.45
N GLY A 150 29.46 -22.45 0.87
CA GLY A 150 29.82 -21.10 0.41
C GLY A 150 29.05 -19.95 1.09
N TYR A 151 28.13 -20.24 2.00
CA TYR A 151 27.36 -19.25 2.74
C TYR A 151 27.63 -19.31 4.25
N LYS A 152 27.27 -18.23 4.94
CA LYS A 152 27.33 -18.10 6.40
C LYS A 152 26.07 -17.47 6.95
N GLU A 153 25.73 -17.85 8.17
CA GLU A 153 24.66 -17.21 8.92
C GLU A 153 25.13 -15.84 9.40
N VAL A 154 24.28 -14.84 9.18
CA VAL A 154 24.45 -13.48 9.65
C VAL A 154 23.27 -13.16 10.55
N ARG A 155 23.55 -12.59 11.74
CA ARG A 155 22.54 -12.26 12.75
C ARG A 155 22.50 -10.75 12.97
N TYR A 156 21.31 -10.19 13.10
CA TYR A 156 21.10 -8.77 13.32
C TYR A 156 19.72 -8.52 13.96
N GLU A 157 19.68 -7.76 15.06
CA GLU A 157 18.44 -7.29 15.72
C GLU A 157 17.38 -8.38 15.97
N GLY A 158 17.81 -9.57 16.44
CA GLY A 158 16.90 -10.69 16.73
C GLY A 158 16.53 -11.58 15.54
N TYR A 159 17.10 -11.30 14.36
CA TYR A 159 16.87 -12.05 13.13
C TYR A 159 18.18 -12.62 12.56
N SER A 160 18.04 -13.54 11.61
CA SER A 160 19.14 -14.13 10.85
C SER A 160 18.78 -14.28 9.38
N LEU A 161 19.79 -14.24 8.51
CA LEU A 161 19.72 -14.69 7.12
C LEU A 161 21.06 -15.31 6.72
N PHE A 162 21.11 -15.91 5.53
CA PHE A 162 22.37 -16.41 4.98
C PHE A 162 22.89 -15.50 3.88
N LEU A 163 24.18 -15.15 3.98
CA LEU A 163 24.92 -14.41 2.96
C LEU A 163 26.14 -15.22 2.52
N LYS A 164 26.68 -14.93 1.33
CA LYS A 164 27.94 -15.55 0.89
C LYS A 164 29.07 -15.26 1.89
N GLN A 165 29.99 -16.20 2.04
CA GLN A 165 31.09 -16.09 3.02
C GLN A 165 31.98 -14.85 2.79
N SER A 166 32.07 -14.38 1.54
CA SER A 166 32.79 -13.17 1.10
C SER A 166 32.28 -11.87 1.72
N PHE A 167 31.02 -11.81 2.16
CA PHE A 167 30.45 -10.61 2.78
C PHE A 167 31.03 -10.36 4.16
N MET A 168 31.72 -9.24 4.37
CA MET A 168 32.30 -8.87 5.66
C MET A 168 31.51 -7.73 6.30
N ASP A 169 31.30 -7.83 7.61
CA ASP A 169 30.64 -6.79 8.41
C ASP A 169 31.44 -5.48 8.37
N ARG A 170 30.74 -4.37 8.19
CA ARG A 170 31.30 -3.02 8.08
C ARG A 170 30.96 -2.23 9.33
N ALA A 171 31.99 -1.75 10.03
CA ALA A 171 31.80 -0.78 11.10
C ALA A 171 31.02 0.45 10.61
N ASN A 172 30.12 0.95 11.45
CA ASN A 172 29.37 2.18 11.22
C ASN A 172 29.72 3.21 12.31
N ALA A 173 29.04 4.36 12.33
CA ALA A 173 29.33 5.42 13.32
C ALA A 173 28.98 5.04 14.77
N VAL A 174 28.17 4.00 14.97
CA VAL A 174 27.59 3.62 16.28
C VAL A 174 28.26 2.37 16.85
N SER A 175 28.57 1.38 16.01
CA SER A 175 29.15 0.09 16.40
C SER A 175 30.22 -0.38 15.42
N ALA A 176 31.23 -1.05 15.97
CA ALA A 176 32.29 -1.68 15.21
C ALA A 176 31.92 -3.07 14.64
N LYS A 177 30.86 -3.70 15.16
CA LYS A 177 30.36 -5.03 14.79
C LYS A 177 28.84 -5.10 14.87
N ASP A 178 28.26 -6.06 14.17
CA ASP A 178 26.82 -6.33 14.10
C ASP A 178 26.04 -5.09 13.65
N THR A 179 26.53 -4.41 12.61
CA THR A 179 26.01 -3.11 12.18
C THR A 179 24.81 -3.21 11.24
N GLY A 180 24.47 -4.43 10.81
CA GLY A 180 23.50 -4.70 9.77
C GLY A 180 24.00 -4.35 8.36
N MET A 181 25.30 -4.04 8.20
CA MET A 181 25.88 -3.55 6.95
C MET A 181 27.06 -4.44 6.53
N TYR A 182 27.00 -5.03 5.35
CA TYR A 182 27.96 -6.02 4.88
C TYR A 182 28.50 -5.67 3.49
N LEU A 183 29.78 -5.92 3.25
CA LEU A 183 30.45 -5.65 1.98
C LEU A 183 31.17 -6.90 1.47
N ASP A 184 30.85 -7.29 0.24
CA ASP A 184 31.67 -8.19 -0.56
C ASP A 184 32.65 -7.33 -1.36
N SER A 185 33.93 -7.34 -0.95
CA SER A 185 34.95 -6.47 -1.57
C SER A 185 35.41 -6.99 -2.94
N GLU A 186 35.24 -8.28 -3.23
CA GLU A 186 35.64 -8.86 -4.52
C GLU A 186 34.67 -8.45 -5.63
N ARG A 187 33.37 -8.41 -5.29
CA ARG A 187 32.29 -8.10 -6.24
C ARG A 187 31.75 -6.67 -6.11
N GLY A 188 32.16 -5.94 -5.06
CA GLY A 188 31.70 -4.59 -4.76
C GLY A 188 30.21 -4.52 -4.40
N ILE A 189 29.63 -5.60 -3.88
CA ILE A 189 28.23 -5.64 -3.46
C ILE A 189 28.13 -5.24 -2.00
N TYR A 190 27.26 -4.29 -1.74
CA TYR A 190 26.94 -3.78 -0.42
C TYR A 190 25.54 -4.24 0.00
N VAL A 191 25.39 -4.71 1.22
CA VAL A 191 24.12 -5.15 1.80
C VAL A 191 23.83 -4.36 3.05
N SER A 192 22.62 -3.81 3.17
CA SER A 192 22.12 -3.22 4.42
C SER A 192 20.80 -3.86 4.85
N LEU A 193 20.70 -4.17 6.13
CA LEU A 193 19.53 -4.76 6.78
C LEU A 193 18.89 -3.70 7.68
N HIS A 194 17.63 -3.37 7.42
CA HIS A 194 16.85 -2.49 8.30
C HIS A 194 15.77 -3.32 8.99
N VAL A 195 15.78 -3.29 10.32
CA VAL A 195 14.76 -3.91 11.17
C VAL A 195 14.03 -2.77 11.87
N HIS A 196 12.75 -2.58 11.55
CA HIS A 196 11.94 -1.51 12.15
C HIS A 196 11.36 -1.95 13.48
N ASP A 197 10.93 -1.00 14.31
CA ASP A 197 10.19 -1.32 15.53
C ASP A 197 8.86 -2.03 15.21
N PRO A 198 8.46 -3.02 16.03
CA PRO A 198 7.16 -3.65 15.88
C PRO A 198 6.03 -2.67 16.22
N LEU A 199 4.98 -2.68 15.41
CA LEU A 199 3.79 -1.85 15.56
C LEU A 199 2.55 -2.72 15.77
N PRO A 200 1.59 -2.30 16.62
CA PRO A 200 0.29 -2.95 16.69
C PRO A 200 -0.44 -2.88 15.34
N LEU A 201 -1.19 -3.93 14.99
CA LEU A 201 -1.90 -4.01 13.71
C LEU A 201 -2.89 -2.86 13.51
N TYR A 202 -3.63 -2.46 14.56
CA TYR A 202 -4.61 -1.37 14.48
C TYR A 202 -3.96 -0.03 14.12
N HIS A 203 -2.71 0.19 14.53
CA HIS A 203 -1.99 1.44 14.29
C HIS A 203 -1.54 1.56 12.82
N LEU A 204 -1.39 0.44 12.09
CA LEU A 204 -0.98 0.46 10.69
C LEU A 204 -1.99 1.18 9.80
N GLU A 205 -3.29 0.98 10.06
CA GLU A 205 -4.37 1.64 9.32
C GLU A 205 -4.35 3.16 9.56
N GLU A 206 -4.16 3.59 10.81
CA GLU A 206 -4.10 5.02 11.20
C GLU A 206 -2.97 5.77 10.51
N ILE A 207 -1.80 5.14 10.34
CA ILE A 207 -0.63 5.73 9.69
C ILE A 207 -0.56 5.42 8.19
N GLN A 208 -1.61 4.85 7.59
CA GLN A 208 -1.68 4.49 6.16
C GLN A 208 -0.57 3.53 5.69
N ARG A 209 -0.13 2.65 6.59
CA ARG A 209 0.84 1.58 6.33
C ARG A 209 0.22 0.19 6.49
N ASP A 210 -1.09 0.06 6.35
CA ASP A 210 -1.88 -1.18 6.41
C ASP A 210 -1.36 -2.23 5.42
N HIS A 211 -1.00 -1.82 4.20
CA HIS A 211 -0.42 -2.69 3.18
C HIS A 211 1.07 -2.41 2.92
N ILE A 212 1.90 -3.47 2.78
CA ILE A 212 3.37 -3.37 2.59
C ILE A 212 3.78 -2.58 1.34
N ARG A 213 2.91 -2.55 0.33
CA ARG A 213 3.06 -1.72 -0.88
C ARG A 213 3.24 -0.23 -0.55
N TRP A 214 2.50 0.31 0.42
CA TRP A 214 2.58 1.71 0.80
C TRP A 214 3.96 2.04 1.38
N VAL A 215 4.43 1.17 2.28
CA VAL A 215 5.79 1.23 2.85
C VAL A 215 6.85 1.13 1.75
N ALA A 216 6.63 0.29 0.73
CA ALA A 216 7.54 0.19 -0.40
C ALA A 216 7.62 1.48 -1.23
N MET A 217 6.53 2.23 -1.36
CA MET A 217 6.56 3.52 -2.05
C MET A 217 7.35 4.56 -1.24
N GLU A 218 7.16 4.62 0.07
CA GLU A 218 7.96 5.47 0.97
C GLU A 218 9.44 5.13 0.89
N TYR A 219 9.77 3.83 0.93
CA TYR A 219 11.15 3.36 0.79
C TYR A 219 11.76 3.70 -0.55
N LYS A 220 11.02 3.54 -1.64
CA LYS A 220 11.48 3.95 -2.98
C LYS A 220 11.76 5.45 -3.03
N GLN A 221 10.88 6.28 -2.44
CA GLN A 221 11.08 7.72 -2.37
C GLN A 221 12.36 8.07 -1.61
N ALA A 222 12.59 7.44 -0.45
CA ALA A 222 13.81 7.64 0.34
C ALA A 222 15.08 7.17 -0.40
N LEU A 223 15.05 5.99 -1.02
CA LEU A 223 16.20 5.45 -1.79
C LEU A 223 16.56 6.33 -3.00
N THR A 224 15.58 7.04 -3.55
CA THR A 224 15.74 7.80 -4.80
C THR A 224 15.77 9.30 -4.57
N GLU A 225 15.68 9.79 -3.34
CA GLU A 225 15.56 11.22 -3.01
C GLU A 225 16.64 12.06 -3.71
N ASN A 226 17.90 11.60 -3.63
CA ASN A 226 19.06 12.26 -4.21
C ASN A 226 19.42 11.81 -5.64
N MET A 227 18.57 10.97 -6.27
CA MET A 227 18.76 10.52 -7.65
C MET A 227 17.89 11.36 -8.59
N LYS A 228 18.50 12.06 -9.55
CA LYS A 228 17.81 12.79 -10.61
C LYS A 228 17.40 11.87 -11.75
N HIS A 229 18.23 10.89 -12.10
CA HIS A 229 18.03 9.97 -13.22
C HIS A 229 18.16 8.52 -12.74
N PHE A 230 17.01 7.90 -12.45
CA PHE A 230 16.92 6.48 -12.14
C PHE A 230 15.74 5.82 -12.86
N PHE A 231 15.79 4.50 -12.92
CA PHE A 231 14.80 3.64 -13.55
C PHE A 231 14.28 2.64 -12.54
N VAL A 232 12.98 2.38 -12.55
CA VAL A 232 12.36 1.30 -11.80
C VAL A 232 12.27 0.09 -12.73
N VAL A 233 13.16 -0.88 -12.54
CA VAL A 233 13.19 -2.12 -13.32
C VAL A 233 12.16 -3.13 -12.79
N LYS A 234 11.94 -3.16 -11.47
CA LYS A 234 10.93 -4.00 -10.81
C LYS A 234 10.22 -3.25 -9.69
N ASN A 235 8.91 -3.51 -9.55
CA ASN A 235 8.05 -2.94 -8.50
C ASN A 235 6.84 -3.85 -8.30
N ASN A 236 7.03 -4.99 -7.62
CA ASN A 236 6.04 -6.06 -7.57
C ASN A 236 5.88 -6.61 -6.15
N ALA A 237 4.74 -7.27 -5.90
CA ALA A 237 4.57 -8.10 -4.72
C ALA A 237 5.62 -9.23 -4.68
N TYR A 238 6.14 -9.52 -3.49
CA TYR A 238 7.12 -10.56 -3.25
C TYR A 238 6.57 -11.59 -2.25
N TYR A 239 6.67 -12.86 -2.61
CA TYR A 239 6.24 -13.96 -1.75
C TYR A 239 7.47 -14.68 -1.19
N LYS A 240 7.66 -14.58 0.12
CA LYS A 240 8.72 -15.28 0.84
C LYS A 240 8.52 -16.79 0.77
N LYS A 241 9.56 -17.54 0.39
CA LYS A 241 9.43 -18.96 0.05
C LYS A 241 9.86 -19.95 1.12
N MET A 242 10.62 -19.54 2.13
CA MET A 242 11.14 -20.44 3.17
C MET A 242 10.71 -20.01 4.57
N ASN A 243 10.58 -20.97 5.48
CA ASN A 243 10.31 -20.76 6.90
C ASN A 243 11.31 -21.54 7.75
N LEU A 244 12.50 -20.97 7.98
CA LEU A 244 13.61 -21.68 8.64
C LEU A 244 13.43 -21.85 10.15
N ALA A 245 12.56 -21.05 10.76
CA ALA A 245 12.35 -21.01 12.21
C ALA A 245 11.00 -21.59 12.65
N ASP A 246 10.28 -22.26 11.74
CA ASP A 246 8.89 -22.70 11.96
C ASP A 246 7.98 -21.57 12.50
N ASP A 247 8.20 -20.36 11.97
CA ASP A 247 7.47 -19.16 12.36
C ASP A 247 6.01 -19.26 11.91
N ILE A 248 5.10 -19.14 12.87
CA ILE A 248 3.66 -19.21 12.62
C ILE A 248 3.11 -17.91 12.03
N SER A 249 3.85 -16.79 12.15
CA SER A 249 3.46 -15.48 11.63
C SER A 249 3.27 -15.46 10.12
N THR A 250 2.45 -14.53 9.64
CA THR A 250 2.31 -14.27 8.21
C THR A 250 3.47 -13.43 7.71
N TRP A 251 3.97 -13.75 6.52
CA TRP A 251 4.98 -12.96 5.83
C TRP A 251 4.43 -12.43 4.51
N MET A 252 4.53 -11.12 4.33
CA MET A 252 4.27 -10.42 3.07
C MET A 252 5.55 -9.75 2.60
N GLY A 253 5.66 -9.49 1.30
CA GLY A 253 6.82 -8.77 0.79
C GLY A 253 6.53 -7.94 -0.44
N TRP A 254 7.49 -7.07 -0.74
CA TRP A 254 7.50 -6.24 -1.95
C TRP A 254 8.93 -6.08 -2.45
N GLU A 255 9.16 -6.25 -3.75
CA GLU A 255 10.47 -6.09 -4.36
C GLU A 255 10.57 -4.82 -5.21
N LEU A 256 11.71 -4.15 -5.11
CA LEU A 256 12.07 -2.98 -5.88
C LEU A 256 13.43 -3.21 -6.53
N PHE A 257 13.54 -2.95 -7.83
CA PHE A 257 14.82 -2.89 -8.52
C PHE A 257 14.97 -1.51 -9.14
N LEU A 258 15.96 -0.76 -8.69
CA LEU A 258 16.25 0.61 -9.08
C LEU A 258 17.63 0.69 -9.72
N GLN A 259 17.75 1.37 -10.85
CA GLN A 259 19.05 1.63 -11.50
C GLN A 259 19.23 3.13 -11.70
N CYS A 260 20.30 3.69 -11.14
CA CYS A 260 20.72 5.06 -11.38
C CYS A 260 21.93 5.07 -12.32
N ARG A 261 21.94 5.97 -13.30
CA ARG A 261 22.99 6.07 -14.34
C ARG A 261 23.64 7.45 -14.35
N GLU A 262 23.88 8.01 -13.17
CA GLU A 262 24.50 9.33 -13.02
C GLU A 262 26.02 9.23 -12.91
N PRO A 263 26.79 10.18 -13.47
CA PRO A 263 28.26 10.15 -13.43
C PRO A 263 28.87 10.03 -12.03
N HIS A 264 28.17 10.50 -10.99
CA HIS A 264 28.62 10.49 -9.59
C HIS A 264 27.82 9.52 -8.70
N ASN A 265 26.85 8.80 -9.26
CA ASN A 265 25.98 7.89 -8.53
C ASN A 265 25.46 6.78 -9.45
N ASP A 266 26.37 6.09 -10.14
CA ASP A 266 26.06 5.03 -11.09
C ASP A 266 25.88 3.71 -10.34
N VAL A 267 24.68 3.48 -9.81
CA VAL A 267 24.42 2.37 -8.88
C VAL A 267 23.17 1.58 -9.27
N SER A 268 23.20 0.28 -9.01
CA SER A 268 22.04 -0.60 -9.01
C SER A 268 21.66 -0.94 -7.58
N ILE A 269 20.38 -0.78 -7.24
CA ILE A 269 19.83 -1.05 -5.91
C ILE A 269 18.68 -2.04 -6.06
N PHE A 270 18.81 -3.20 -5.45
CA PHE A 270 17.74 -4.17 -5.33
C PHE A 270 17.32 -4.27 -3.87
N CYS A 271 16.02 -4.12 -3.60
CA CYS A 271 15.48 -4.11 -2.26
C CYS A 271 14.31 -5.09 -2.18
N VAL A 272 14.32 -5.95 -1.15
CA VAL A 272 13.14 -6.72 -0.75
C VAL A 272 12.69 -6.21 0.60
N LEU A 273 11.49 -5.68 0.63
CA LEU A 273 10.78 -5.34 1.86
C LEU A 273 9.98 -6.55 2.30
N LEU A 274 10.02 -6.84 3.59
CA LEU A 274 9.24 -7.90 4.21
C LEU A 274 8.41 -7.30 5.35
N ARG A 275 7.23 -7.86 5.57
CA ARG A 275 6.41 -7.62 6.74
C ARG A 275 6.08 -8.94 7.40
N ARG A 276 6.41 -9.06 8.68
CA ARG A 276 5.97 -10.15 9.55
C ARG A 276 4.75 -9.67 10.32
N GLN A 277 3.64 -10.41 10.28
CA GLN A 277 2.36 -10.06 10.92
C GLN A 277 1.86 -11.19 11.80
N HIS A 278 1.04 -10.84 12.79
CA HIS A 278 0.57 -11.77 13.82
C HIS A 278 1.75 -12.37 14.57
N ILE A 279 2.58 -11.50 15.13
CA ILE A 279 3.80 -11.91 15.83
C ILE A 279 3.44 -12.45 17.24
N PRO A 280 3.93 -13.65 17.62
CA PRO A 280 3.80 -14.14 18.99
C PRO A 280 4.42 -13.18 20.02
N PRO A 281 3.90 -13.13 21.26
CA PRO A 281 2.94 -14.09 21.82
C PRO A 281 1.46 -13.67 21.69
N LEU A 282 1.17 -12.46 21.20
CA LEU A 282 -0.18 -11.88 21.22
C LEU A 282 -0.90 -11.83 19.87
N MET A 283 -0.19 -12.08 18.77
CA MET A 283 -0.76 -12.18 17.40
C MET A 283 -1.37 -10.89 16.85
N ASP A 284 -1.02 -9.75 17.43
CA ASP A 284 -1.62 -8.44 17.14
C ASP A 284 -0.60 -7.38 16.75
N THR A 285 0.63 -7.81 16.46
CA THR A 285 1.73 -6.93 16.06
C THR A 285 2.25 -7.31 14.68
N ALA A 286 2.78 -6.31 14.00
CA ALA A 286 3.52 -6.43 12.75
C ALA A 286 4.90 -5.79 12.89
N GLN A 287 5.85 -6.23 12.07
CA GLN A 287 7.17 -5.64 11.99
C GLN A 287 7.62 -5.63 10.53
N ASP A 288 8.19 -4.51 10.11
CA ASP A 288 8.69 -4.30 8.75
C ASP A 288 10.20 -4.48 8.70
N PHE A 289 10.70 -4.94 7.56
CA PHE A 289 12.11 -5.18 7.29
C PHE A 289 12.48 -4.72 5.88
N ALA A 290 13.71 -4.24 5.69
CA ALA A 290 14.27 -3.99 4.37
C ALA A 290 15.62 -4.70 4.22
N ILE A 291 15.76 -5.49 3.15
CA ILE A 291 17.02 -6.10 2.75
C ILE A 291 17.44 -5.41 1.45
N VAL A 292 18.49 -4.60 1.51
CA VAL A 292 18.90 -3.75 0.40
C VAL A 292 20.28 -4.17 -0.08
N PHE A 293 20.36 -4.60 -1.33
CA PHE A 293 21.60 -4.87 -2.06
C PHE A 293 21.90 -3.68 -2.96
N ARG A 294 23.12 -3.16 -2.90
CA ARG A 294 23.61 -2.03 -3.71
C ARG A 294 24.93 -2.40 -4.34
N VAL A 295 25.09 -2.09 -5.62
CA VAL A 295 26.35 -2.30 -6.35
C VAL A 295 26.61 -1.12 -7.27
N ASP A 296 27.88 -0.75 -7.42
CA ASP A 296 28.29 0.21 -8.45
C ASP A 296 28.18 -0.44 -9.83
N ASN A 297 27.56 0.25 -10.77
CA ASN A 297 27.32 -0.26 -12.12
C ASN A 297 28.61 -0.46 -12.93
N SER A 298 29.74 0.14 -12.51
CA SER A 298 31.07 -0.22 -13.05
C SER A 298 31.38 -1.70 -12.84
N ASN A 299 31.09 -2.25 -11.66
CA ASN A 299 31.31 -3.67 -11.36
C ASN A 299 30.43 -4.58 -12.23
N ILE A 300 29.23 -4.13 -12.61
CA ILE A 300 28.36 -4.86 -13.54
C ILE A 300 28.93 -4.82 -14.97
N ARG A 301 29.38 -3.64 -15.43
CA ARG A 301 29.99 -3.49 -16.77
C ARG A 301 31.28 -4.29 -16.93
N ASP A 302 32.08 -4.33 -15.88
CA ASP A 302 33.36 -5.06 -15.86
C ASP A 302 33.15 -6.58 -15.68
N GLY A 303 31.90 -7.03 -15.51
CA GLY A 303 31.53 -8.43 -15.47
C GLY A 303 31.75 -9.12 -14.12
N PHE A 304 32.03 -8.37 -13.05
CA PHE A 304 32.18 -8.92 -11.70
C PHE A 304 30.84 -9.42 -11.12
N VAL A 305 29.71 -8.83 -11.55
CA VAL A 305 28.36 -9.16 -11.10
C VAL A 305 27.37 -9.02 -12.26
N GLN A 306 26.44 -9.95 -12.43
CA GLN A 306 25.30 -9.78 -13.33
C GLN A 306 24.08 -9.23 -12.58
N ASP A 307 23.20 -8.51 -13.29
CA ASP A 307 21.94 -8.02 -12.71
C ASP A 307 21.09 -9.18 -12.15
N GLU A 308 21.05 -10.33 -12.84
CA GLU A 308 20.35 -11.52 -12.34
C GLU A 308 20.95 -12.07 -11.03
N ASP A 309 22.28 -12.04 -10.87
CA ASP A 309 22.94 -12.53 -9.66
C ASP A 309 22.56 -11.69 -8.45
N LEU A 310 22.55 -10.36 -8.60
CA LEU A 310 22.15 -9.42 -7.56
C LEU A 310 20.70 -9.68 -7.10
N VAL A 311 19.79 -9.82 -8.07
CA VAL A 311 18.38 -10.10 -7.82
C VAL A 311 18.22 -11.45 -7.11
N ASN A 312 18.88 -12.50 -7.59
CA ASN A 312 18.76 -13.84 -7.03
C ASN A 312 19.35 -13.93 -5.62
N GLU A 313 20.49 -13.30 -5.36
CA GLU A 313 21.10 -13.28 -4.03
C GLU A 313 20.25 -12.53 -3.01
N CYS A 314 19.69 -11.38 -3.38
CA CYS A 314 18.82 -10.64 -2.46
C CYS A 314 17.50 -11.38 -2.20
N ARG A 315 16.90 -12.01 -3.22
CA ARG A 315 15.71 -12.85 -3.03
C ARG A 315 16.01 -14.05 -2.14
N LEU A 316 17.15 -14.70 -2.33
CA LEU A 316 17.60 -15.79 -1.49
C LEU A 316 17.80 -15.34 -0.05
N ALA A 317 18.45 -14.20 0.17
CA ALA A 317 18.59 -13.57 1.48
C ALA A 317 17.23 -13.30 2.14
N ALA A 318 16.26 -12.78 1.39
CA ALA A 318 14.90 -12.53 1.86
C ALA A 318 14.12 -13.81 2.17
N ASP A 319 14.25 -14.85 1.34
CA ASP A 319 13.60 -16.14 1.56
C ASP A 319 14.12 -16.80 2.84
N LEU A 320 15.43 -16.70 3.08
CA LEU A 320 16.13 -17.25 4.24
C LEU A 320 16.07 -16.37 5.49
N PHE A 321 15.49 -15.17 5.39
CA PHE A 321 15.33 -14.28 6.54
C PHE A 321 14.41 -14.94 7.57
N ALA A 322 14.87 -15.05 8.82
CA ALA A 322 14.17 -15.79 9.86
C ALA A 322 14.44 -15.20 11.25
N THR A 323 13.51 -15.40 12.17
CA THR A 323 13.66 -15.06 13.59
C THR A 323 14.68 -15.99 14.25
N LEU A 324 15.48 -15.47 15.20
CA LEU A 324 16.37 -16.30 16.01
C LEU A 324 15.62 -17.19 17.02
N THR A 325 14.39 -16.81 17.36
CA THR A 325 13.49 -17.59 18.23
C THR A 325 13.02 -18.84 17.49
N GLN A 326 13.23 -20.00 18.12
CA GLN A 326 12.85 -21.30 17.56
C GLN A 326 11.54 -21.86 18.12
N GLU A 327 11.11 -21.39 19.29
CA GLU A 327 9.84 -21.76 19.89
C GLU A 327 8.89 -20.55 19.88
N HIS A 328 7.89 -20.60 19.00
CA HIS A 328 6.89 -19.54 18.86
C HIS A 328 5.72 -19.78 19.81
N VAL A 329 5.94 -19.52 21.09
CA VAL A 329 4.88 -19.64 22.09
C VAL A 329 4.00 -18.40 22.11
N TRP A 330 2.71 -18.65 22.21
CA TRP A 330 1.69 -17.63 22.22
C TRP A 330 0.73 -17.81 23.38
N TYR A 331 0.20 -16.70 23.86
CA TYR A 331 -0.61 -16.64 25.05
C TYR A 331 -2.06 -16.93 24.70
N ARG A 332 -2.38 -18.22 24.55
CA ARG A 332 -3.72 -18.66 24.14
C ARG A 332 -4.84 -18.00 24.91
N ASP A 333 -4.72 -17.91 26.23
CA ASP A 333 -5.77 -17.33 27.07
C ASP A 333 -5.93 -15.81 26.82
N MET A 334 -4.85 -15.09 26.50
CA MET A 334 -4.92 -13.66 26.16
C MET A 334 -5.43 -13.43 24.73
N VAL A 335 -5.00 -14.25 23.78
CA VAL A 335 -5.47 -14.19 22.39
C VAL A 335 -6.96 -14.53 22.33
N GLU A 336 -7.42 -15.58 23.02
CA GLU A 336 -8.84 -15.93 23.13
C GLU A 336 -9.64 -14.82 23.83
N ALA A 337 -9.10 -14.17 24.88
CA ALA A 337 -9.76 -13.03 25.51
C ALA A 337 -9.91 -11.84 24.54
N LYS A 338 -8.86 -11.48 23.79
CA LYS A 338 -8.92 -10.44 22.75
C LYS A 338 -9.90 -10.81 21.63
N LEU A 339 -9.95 -12.09 21.26
CA LEU A 339 -10.84 -12.63 20.25
C LEU A 339 -12.30 -12.58 20.70
N ASN A 340 -12.60 -12.94 21.94
CA ASN A 340 -13.94 -12.86 22.53
C ASN A 340 -14.39 -11.41 22.72
N ALA A 341 -13.44 -10.51 23.00
CA ALA A 341 -13.68 -9.07 23.01
C ALA A 341 -13.72 -8.43 21.61
N LEU A 342 -13.65 -9.23 20.53
CA LEU A 342 -13.74 -8.77 19.14
C LEU A 342 -12.76 -7.63 18.80
N LEU A 343 -11.53 -7.69 19.32
CA LEU A 343 -10.51 -6.65 19.13
C LEU A 343 -9.69 -6.81 17.84
N PHE A 344 -9.85 -7.93 17.13
CA PHE A 344 -9.16 -8.15 15.86
C PHE A 344 -9.94 -7.53 14.69
N ASN A 345 -9.23 -7.22 13.61
CA ASN A 345 -9.83 -6.86 12.32
C ASN A 345 -10.21 -8.12 11.53
N GLU A 346 -10.81 -7.92 10.36
CA GLU A 346 -11.26 -8.95 9.41
C GLU A 346 -10.13 -9.94 9.08
N GLU A 347 -8.95 -9.42 8.73
CA GLU A 347 -7.76 -10.23 8.45
C GLU A 347 -7.32 -11.04 9.68
N GLY A 348 -7.34 -10.43 10.86
CA GLY A 348 -7.03 -11.09 12.12
C GLY A 348 -7.99 -12.23 12.47
N PHE A 349 -9.30 -12.02 12.30
CA PHE A 349 -10.30 -13.09 12.50
C PHE A 349 -10.06 -14.27 11.55
N GLN A 350 -9.85 -13.98 10.26
CA GLN A 350 -9.57 -15.00 9.26
C GLN A 350 -8.29 -15.77 9.58
N TRP A 351 -7.23 -15.06 9.97
CA TRP A 351 -5.94 -15.65 10.28
C TRP A 351 -6.02 -16.57 11.50
N LEU A 352 -6.62 -16.11 12.60
CA LEU A 352 -6.77 -16.89 13.84
C LEU A 352 -7.60 -18.16 13.61
N SER A 353 -8.71 -18.05 12.87
CA SER A 353 -9.55 -19.19 12.50
C SER A 353 -8.81 -20.20 11.62
N THR A 354 -8.05 -19.71 10.63
CA THR A 354 -7.35 -20.58 9.67
C THR A 354 -6.13 -21.26 10.27
N ARG A 355 -5.29 -20.49 10.99
CA ARG A 355 -3.98 -20.92 11.49
C ARG A 355 -4.03 -21.53 12.88
N LEU A 356 -4.74 -20.90 13.81
CA LEU A 356 -4.79 -21.34 15.22
C LEU A 356 -6.07 -22.11 15.58
N LYS A 357 -7.02 -22.21 14.66
CA LYS A 357 -8.34 -22.83 14.87
C LYS A 357 -9.09 -22.19 16.05
N LEU A 358 -8.88 -20.89 16.25
CA LEU A 358 -9.59 -20.10 17.25
C LEU A 358 -10.73 -19.32 16.61
N GLN A 359 -11.87 -19.29 17.29
CA GLN A 359 -13.03 -18.48 16.91
C GLN A 359 -13.55 -17.73 18.14
N PRO A 360 -14.16 -16.55 17.98
CA PRO A 360 -14.82 -15.86 19.07
C PRO A 360 -15.91 -16.73 19.71
N SER A 361 -16.14 -16.55 21.01
CA SER A 361 -17.25 -17.19 21.74
C SER A 361 -18.62 -16.95 21.11
N VAL A 362 -18.76 -15.88 20.33
CA VAL A 362 -20.00 -15.48 19.65
C VAL A 362 -20.10 -16.03 18.21
N ALA A 363 -19.16 -16.89 17.78
CA ALA A 363 -19.14 -17.43 16.42
C ALA A 363 -20.38 -18.26 16.06
N ASP A 364 -20.90 -19.06 16.99
CA ASP A 364 -22.11 -19.84 16.74
C ASP A 364 -23.33 -18.91 16.57
N LYS A 365 -23.42 -17.84 17.36
CA LYS A 365 -24.45 -16.80 17.18
C LYS A 365 -24.30 -16.14 15.80
N ALA A 366 -23.08 -15.82 15.35
CA ALA A 366 -22.86 -15.27 14.01
C ALA A 366 -23.29 -16.23 12.88
N ARG A 367 -23.17 -17.56 13.07
CA ARG A 367 -23.73 -18.55 12.13
C ARG A 367 -25.25 -18.51 12.07
N VAL A 368 -25.93 -18.34 13.21
CA VAL A 368 -27.40 -18.15 13.26
C VAL A 368 -27.78 -16.88 12.52
N PHE A 369 -27.07 -15.78 12.75
CA PHE A 369 -27.28 -14.51 12.06
C PHE A 369 -27.19 -14.68 10.54
N LEU A 370 -26.11 -15.28 10.04
CA LEU A 370 -25.91 -15.55 8.62
C LEU A 370 -26.97 -16.48 8.04
N LYS A 371 -27.27 -17.61 8.71
CA LYS A 371 -28.29 -18.56 8.24
C LYS A 371 -29.67 -17.92 8.16
N SER A 372 -30.02 -17.04 9.10
CA SER A 372 -31.26 -16.28 9.06
C SER A 372 -31.36 -15.34 7.86
N ILE A 373 -30.27 -14.67 7.48
CA ILE A 373 -30.22 -13.85 6.26
C ILE A 373 -30.43 -14.72 5.02
N LEU A 374 -29.69 -15.82 4.93
CA LEU A 374 -29.81 -16.77 3.82
C LEU A 374 -31.22 -17.35 3.71
N LYS A 375 -31.87 -17.66 4.84
CA LYS A 375 -33.24 -18.18 4.85
C LYS A 375 -34.27 -17.15 4.36
N ILE A 376 -34.08 -15.86 4.67
CA ILE A 376 -34.91 -14.79 4.11
C ILE A 376 -34.76 -14.76 2.58
N MET A 377 -33.53 -14.83 2.07
CA MET A 377 -33.24 -14.82 0.63
C MET A 377 -33.75 -16.08 -0.08
N GLU A 378 -33.64 -17.25 0.55
CA GLU A 378 -34.15 -18.52 0.02
C GLU A 378 -35.68 -18.49 -0.10
N ASN A 379 -36.39 -18.03 0.93
CA ASN A 379 -37.85 -17.94 0.91
C ASN A 379 -38.38 -17.03 -0.20
N GLU A 380 -37.59 -16.04 -0.61
CA GLU A 380 -37.90 -15.09 -1.68
C GLU A 380 -37.33 -15.54 -3.05
N ASN A 381 -36.70 -16.73 -3.13
CA ASN A 381 -36.08 -17.31 -4.32
C ASN A 381 -34.97 -16.44 -4.96
N VAL A 382 -34.26 -15.64 -4.16
CA VAL A 382 -33.12 -14.81 -4.63
C VAL A 382 -31.75 -15.36 -4.23
N LEU A 383 -31.72 -16.45 -3.44
CA LEU A 383 -30.48 -17.10 -3.04
C LEU A 383 -29.94 -18.00 -4.17
N THR A 384 -28.78 -17.64 -4.73
CA THR A 384 -28.14 -18.36 -5.85
C THR A 384 -27.70 -19.79 -5.51
N THR A 385 -27.34 -20.05 -4.25
CA THR A 385 -26.83 -21.36 -3.80
C THR A 385 -27.57 -21.81 -2.53
N PRO A 386 -28.78 -22.37 -2.67
CA PRO A 386 -29.58 -22.86 -1.53
C PRO A 386 -28.89 -23.97 -0.72
N GLU A 387 -27.96 -24.72 -1.34
CA GLU A 387 -27.20 -25.79 -0.70
C GLU A 387 -26.39 -25.30 0.51
N LEU A 388 -26.06 -24.01 0.59
CA LEU A 388 -25.36 -23.41 1.73
C LEU A 388 -26.10 -23.65 3.06
N LEU A 389 -27.44 -23.68 3.03
CA LEU A 389 -28.27 -23.89 4.21
C LEU A 389 -28.22 -25.33 4.73
N THR A 390 -27.94 -26.30 3.86
CA THR A 390 -28.01 -27.74 4.14
C THR A 390 -26.65 -28.42 4.18
N VAL A 391 -25.60 -27.83 3.60
CA VAL A 391 -24.23 -28.38 3.59
C VAL A 391 -23.33 -27.64 4.58
N ASP A 392 -23.25 -26.31 4.48
CA ASP A 392 -22.29 -25.52 5.26
C ASP A 392 -22.87 -25.08 6.61
N LEU A 393 -24.19 -24.92 6.71
CA LEU A 393 -24.90 -24.44 7.91
C LEU A 393 -25.93 -25.45 8.43
N ASP A 394 -25.73 -26.73 8.18
CA ASP A 394 -26.61 -27.77 8.71
C ASP A 394 -26.68 -27.75 10.24
N GLY A 395 -27.86 -28.03 10.80
CA GLY A 395 -28.09 -28.01 12.25
C GLY A 395 -28.06 -26.62 12.94
N VAL A 396 -27.62 -25.56 12.26
CA VAL A 396 -27.65 -24.20 12.82
C VAL A 396 -29.11 -23.70 12.88
N PRO A 397 -29.58 -23.14 14.01
CA PRO A 397 -30.96 -22.65 14.11
C PRO A 397 -31.19 -21.39 13.26
N VAL A 398 -32.47 -21.08 13.02
CA VAL A 398 -32.88 -19.91 12.25
C VAL A 398 -33.89 -19.10 13.06
N VAL A 399 -33.65 -17.80 13.16
CA VAL A 399 -34.61 -16.82 13.69
C VAL A 399 -35.26 -16.02 12.56
N SER A 400 -36.47 -15.51 12.81
CA SER A 400 -37.26 -14.75 11.82
C SER A 400 -36.74 -13.33 11.58
N ASP A 401 -36.07 -12.73 12.56
CA ASP A 401 -35.39 -11.45 12.48
C ASP A 401 -33.91 -11.63 12.88
N PRO A 402 -32.96 -11.51 11.92
CA PRO A 402 -31.54 -11.63 12.20
C PRO A 402 -31.05 -10.68 13.29
N LEU A 403 -31.64 -9.47 13.44
CA LEU A 403 -31.15 -8.49 14.41
C LEU A 403 -31.38 -8.88 15.88
N VAL A 404 -32.26 -9.85 16.15
CA VAL A 404 -32.39 -10.44 17.50
C VAL A 404 -31.07 -11.09 17.92
N VAL A 405 -30.37 -11.72 16.98
CA VAL A 405 -29.06 -12.36 17.25
C VAL A 405 -28.00 -11.31 17.58
N LYS A 406 -28.04 -10.15 16.91
CA LYS A 406 -27.18 -9.02 17.27
C LYS A 406 -27.42 -8.64 18.74
N ASP A 407 -28.67 -8.47 19.16
CA ASP A 407 -28.96 -8.04 20.54
C ASP A 407 -28.51 -9.09 21.57
N ASP A 408 -28.58 -10.38 21.23
CA ASP A 408 -28.03 -11.49 22.03
C ASP A 408 -26.51 -11.46 22.14
N ILE A 409 -25.80 -11.01 21.09
CA ILE A 409 -24.35 -10.83 21.11
C ILE A 409 -23.98 -9.58 21.93
N VAL A 410 -24.70 -8.48 21.75
CA VAL A 410 -24.48 -7.25 22.51
C VAL A 410 -24.61 -7.52 24.01
N ARG A 411 -25.65 -8.25 24.43
CA ARG A 411 -25.86 -8.65 25.84
C ARG A 411 -24.76 -9.55 26.39
N SER A 412 -24.12 -10.39 25.57
CA SER A 412 -22.98 -11.19 26.05
C SER A 412 -21.74 -10.35 26.42
N GLY A 413 -21.75 -9.05 26.11
CA GLY A 413 -20.76 -8.11 26.62
C GLY A 413 -20.71 -8.03 28.15
N GLU A 414 -21.82 -8.32 28.85
CA GLU A 414 -21.87 -8.34 30.33
C GLU A 414 -20.84 -9.32 30.91
N GLU A 415 -20.64 -10.47 30.26
CA GLU A 415 -19.64 -11.48 30.65
C GLU A 415 -18.19 -10.99 30.50
N LEU A 416 -17.98 -9.92 29.70
CA LEU A 416 -16.69 -9.27 29.48
C LEU A 416 -16.46 -8.06 30.42
N GLY A 417 -17.35 -7.85 31.39
CA GLY A 417 -17.24 -6.77 32.37
C GLY A 417 -17.99 -5.49 31.99
N LEU A 418 -18.87 -5.53 30.99
CA LEU A 418 -19.82 -4.44 30.72
C LEU A 418 -20.94 -4.47 31.76
N ASP A 419 -20.79 -3.73 32.86
CA ASP A 419 -21.87 -3.57 33.83
C ASP A 419 -22.96 -2.65 33.23
N PRO A 420 -24.20 -3.15 33.03
CA PRO A 420 -25.28 -2.33 32.50
C PRO A 420 -25.74 -1.22 33.47
N HIS A 421 -25.36 -1.28 34.75
CA HIS A 421 -25.69 -0.28 35.76
C HIS A 421 -24.60 0.77 35.98
N ASP A 422 -23.43 0.61 35.35
CA ASP A 422 -22.35 1.60 35.43
C ASP A 422 -22.60 2.73 34.40
N GLU A 423 -23.02 3.89 34.92
CA GLU A 423 -23.35 5.09 34.15
C GLU A 423 -22.15 6.04 33.98
N THR A 424 -20.91 5.60 34.25
CA THR A 424 -19.72 6.40 33.94
C THR A 424 -19.55 6.61 32.44
N GLU A 425 -19.02 7.78 32.05
CA GLU A 425 -18.73 8.11 30.65
C GLU A 425 -17.84 7.05 29.98
N ASP A 426 -16.82 6.56 30.69
CA ASP A 426 -15.92 5.50 30.20
C ASP A 426 -16.66 4.19 29.88
N MET A 427 -17.62 3.80 30.72
CA MET A 427 -18.41 2.58 30.50
C MET A 427 -19.44 2.73 29.38
N GLU A 428 -19.99 3.94 29.18
CA GLU A 428 -20.84 4.23 28.03
C GLU A 428 -20.07 4.18 26.71
N ILE A 429 -18.87 4.77 26.67
CA ILE A 429 -17.96 4.67 25.54
C ILE A 429 -17.65 3.19 25.25
N TYR A 430 -17.28 2.42 26.26
CA TYR A 430 -16.94 1.01 26.10
C TYR A 430 -18.11 0.15 25.59
N ARG A 431 -19.35 0.43 26.06
CA ARG A 431 -20.59 -0.19 25.53
C ARG A 431 -20.76 0.11 24.04
N ASN A 432 -20.58 1.37 23.65
CA ASN A 432 -20.77 1.82 22.27
C ASN A 432 -19.69 1.27 21.33
N GLU A 433 -18.44 1.16 21.78
CA GLU A 433 -17.36 0.47 21.07
C GLU A 433 -17.62 -1.03 20.93
N TRP A 434 -18.21 -1.66 21.95
CA TRP A 434 -18.61 -3.07 21.87
C TRP A 434 -19.65 -3.29 20.76
N VAL A 435 -20.69 -2.47 20.67
CA VAL A 435 -21.70 -2.58 19.61
C VAL A 435 -21.07 -2.40 18.21
N MET A 436 -20.11 -1.47 18.07
CA MET A 436 -19.38 -1.29 16.81
C MET A 436 -18.54 -2.52 16.44
N ARG A 437 -17.85 -3.13 17.43
CA ARG A 437 -17.09 -4.38 17.22
C ARG A 437 -17.99 -5.55 16.81
N VAL A 438 -19.18 -5.66 17.40
CA VAL A 438 -20.19 -6.65 16.99
C VAL A 438 -20.60 -6.44 15.53
N ALA A 439 -20.89 -5.20 15.12
CA ALA A 439 -21.23 -4.88 13.74
C ALA A 439 -20.10 -5.26 12.77
N ARG A 440 -18.85 -4.94 13.11
CA ARG A 440 -17.66 -5.33 12.33
C ARG A 440 -17.52 -6.84 12.18
N TYR A 441 -17.65 -7.58 13.28
CA TYR A 441 -17.52 -9.04 13.25
C TYR A 441 -18.65 -9.72 12.47
N LEU A 442 -19.89 -9.25 12.61
CA LEU A 442 -21.00 -9.76 11.80
C LEU A 442 -20.84 -9.41 10.32
N ALA A 443 -20.28 -8.25 10.00
CA ALA A 443 -19.96 -7.89 8.62
C ALA A 443 -18.92 -8.84 8.03
N TYR A 444 -17.83 -9.11 8.76
CA TYR A 444 -16.84 -10.14 8.41
C TYR A 444 -17.50 -11.51 8.18
N ALA A 445 -18.38 -11.94 9.09
CA ALA A 445 -19.03 -13.24 9.01
C ALA A 445 -19.91 -13.39 7.76
N VAL A 446 -20.61 -12.32 7.38
CA VAL A 446 -21.46 -12.25 6.17
C VAL A 446 -20.63 -12.11 4.90
N ASP A 447 -19.53 -11.36 4.94
CA ASP A 447 -18.68 -11.07 3.79
C ASP A 447 -17.58 -12.13 3.58
N GLY A 448 -18.00 -13.39 3.48
CA GLY A 448 -17.12 -14.52 3.19
C GLY A 448 -16.27 -15.02 4.37
N GLY A 449 -16.31 -14.40 5.55
CA GLY A 449 -15.56 -14.87 6.72
C GLY A 449 -15.99 -16.25 7.24
N LEU A 450 -17.27 -16.63 7.06
CA LEU A 450 -17.78 -17.96 7.41
C LEU A 450 -17.92 -18.91 6.21
N LEU A 451 -18.30 -18.40 5.04
CA LEU A 451 -18.62 -19.21 3.85
C LEU A 451 -17.57 -19.11 2.72
N GLY A 452 -16.49 -18.36 2.93
CA GLY A 452 -15.50 -18.07 1.89
C GLY A 452 -16.12 -17.34 0.69
N GLY A 453 -15.58 -17.56 -0.50
CA GLY A 453 -16.13 -16.97 -1.74
C GLY A 453 -17.47 -17.54 -2.22
N LYS A 454 -18.15 -18.39 -1.43
CA LYS A 454 -19.46 -18.95 -1.79
C LYS A 454 -20.61 -17.96 -1.55
N PHE A 455 -20.42 -17.02 -0.63
CA PHE A 455 -21.41 -16.01 -0.27
C PHE A 455 -20.71 -14.78 0.28
N SER A 456 -21.20 -13.60 -0.07
CA SER A 456 -20.61 -12.32 0.28
C SER A 456 -21.69 -11.31 0.68
N LEU A 457 -21.25 -10.19 1.24
CA LEU A 457 -22.16 -9.08 1.54
C LEU A 457 -22.74 -8.46 0.25
N ALA A 458 -22.07 -8.60 -0.88
CA ALA A 458 -22.57 -8.15 -2.18
C ALA A 458 -23.87 -8.87 -2.58
N ASP A 459 -23.99 -10.18 -2.27
CA ASP A 459 -25.20 -10.96 -2.56
C ASP A 459 -26.43 -10.44 -1.77
N VAL A 460 -26.20 -9.99 -0.54
CA VAL A 460 -27.23 -9.32 0.29
C VAL A 460 -27.60 -7.97 -0.34
N CYS A 461 -26.62 -7.17 -0.74
CA CYS A 461 -26.83 -5.88 -1.39
C CYS A 461 -27.65 -6.00 -2.68
N ASP A 462 -27.40 -7.02 -3.50
CA ASP A 462 -28.10 -7.24 -4.77
C ASP A 462 -29.53 -7.76 -4.59
N SER A 463 -29.80 -8.48 -3.51
CA SER A 463 -31.15 -8.96 -3.18
C SER A 463 -32.10 -7.85 -2.73
N VAL A 464 -31.56 -6.74 -2.20
CA VAL A 464 -32.38 -5.60 -1.77
C VAL A 464 -33.05 -4.92 -2.98
N GLY A 465 -34.37 -4.84 -2.95
CA GLY A 465 -35.24 -4.38 -4.03
C GLY A 465 -35.74 -5.49 -4.96
N ALA A 466 -35.22 -6.71 -4.84
CA ALA A 466 -35.67 -7.89 -5.59
C ALA A 466 -36.61 -8.81 -4.78
N VAL A 467 -36.76 -8.55 -3.48
CA VAL A 467 -37.59 -9.32 -2.54
C VAL A 467 -38.85 -8.56 -2.12
N GLY A 468 -39.81 -9.25 -1.49
CA GLY A 468 -41.02 -8.63 -0.92
C GLY A 468 -40.73 -7.58 0.16
N THR A 469 -41.68 -6.66 0.40
CA THR A 469 -41.52 -5.47 1.26
C THR A 469 -40.98 -5.77 2.67
N GLU A 470 -41.46 -6.84 3.31
CA GLU A 470 -41.03 -7.19 4.67
C GLU A 470 -39.60 -7.77 4.70
N ALA A 471 -39.26 -8.62 3.72
CA ALA A 471 -37.90 -9.13 3.56
C ALA A 471 -36.93 -7.98 3.22
N ASP A 472 -37.32 -7.07 2.32
CA ASP A 472 -36.54 -5.89 1.93
C ASP A 472 -36.22 -5.01 3.13
N LYS A 473 -37.23 -4.76 3.98
CA LYS A 473 -37.08 -3.99 5.22
C LYS A 473 -36.05 -4.64 6.16
N LYS A 474 -36.15 -5.96 6.38
CA LYS A 474 -35.21 -6.69 7.25
C LYS A 474 -33.79 -6.67 6.71
N LEU A 475 -33.60 -6.93 5.41
CA LEU A 475 -32.28 -6.90 4.77
C LEU A 475 -31.66 -5.49 4.85
N ARG A 476 -32.46 -4.42 4.67
CA ARG A 476 -31.96 -3.04 4.87
C ARG A 476 -31.53 -2.78 6.31
N GLN A 477 -32.30 -3.22 7.30
CA GLN A 477 -31.94 -3.04 8.70
C GLN A 477 -30.66 -3.80 9.08
N VAL A 478 -30.44 -4.99 8.50
CA VAL A 478 -29.17 -5.71 8.59
C VAL A 478 -28.03 -4.88 8.00
N LEU A 479 -28.18 -4.41 6.76
CA LEU A 479 -27.16 -3.61 6.09
C LEU A 479 -26.83 -2.31 6.83
N ASP A 480 -27.84 -1.60 7.36
CA ASP A 480 -27.65 -0.39 8.15
C ASP A 480 -26.85 -0.66 9.43
N PHE A 481 -27.12 -1.80 10.09
CA PHE A 481 -26.36 -2.20 11.28
C PHE A 481 -24.92 -2.57 10.96
N LEU A 482 -24.69 -3.32 9.87
CA LEU A 482 -23.34 -3.74 9.44
C LEU A 482 -22.49 -2.55 8.99
N LEU A 483 -23.08 -1.60 8.25
CA LEU A 483 -22.43 -0.33 7.90
C LEU A 483 -22.10 0.49 9.16
N HIS A 484 -22.94 0.39 10.18
CA HIS A 484 -22.77 1.02 11.48
C HIS A 484 -22.49 2.52 11.40
N LEU A 485 -23.22 3.22 10.53
CA LEU A 485 -23.06 4.67 10.36
C LEU A 485 -23.48 5.42 11.64
N ARG A 486 -22.53 6.13 12.26
CA ARG A 486 -22.74 6.85 13.53
C ARG A 486 -21.83 8.07 13.67
N PRO A 487 -22.13 9.01 14.58
CA PRO A 487 -21.17 9.99 15.04
C PRO A 487 -19.93 9.33 15.68
N ARG A 488 -18.75 9.95 15.51
CA ARG A 488 -17.48 9.57 16.15
C ARG A 488 -17.50 9.72 17.66
N ASP A 489 -18.39 10.57 18.16
CA ASP A 489 -18.68 10.70 19.58
C ASP A 489 -19.22 9.38 20.14
N MET A 490 -18.39 8.68 20.91
CA MET A 490 -18.70 7.38 21.50
C MET A 490 -19.61 7.46 22.73
N LEU A 491 -19.97 8.66 23.21
CA LEU A 491 -21.02 8.81 24.21
C LEU A 491 -22.42 8.60 23.60
N LYS A 492 -22.58 8.81 22.30
CA LYS A 492 -23.88 8.64 21.65
C LYS A 492 -24.16 7.16 21.35
N PRO A 493 -25.34 6.62 21.68
CA PRO A 493 -25.69 5.27 21.28
C PRO A 493 -25.86 5.15 19.77
N PHE A 494 -25.63 3.94 19.23
CA PHE A 494 -25.93 3.67 17.83
C PHE A 494 -27.44 3.73 17.58
N TYR A 495 -27.84 4.49 16.56
CA TYR A 495 -29.20 4.48 16.01
C TYR A 495 -29.12 4.37 14.49
N SER A 496 -30.01 3.57 13.90
CA SER A 496 -30.03 3.44 12.43
C SER A 496 -30.35 4.79 11.81
N THR A 497 -29.42 5.27 10.97
CA THR A 497 -29.54 6.50 10.21
C THR A 497 -29.33 6.20 8.74
N SER A 498 -30.26 6.64 7.90
CA SER A 498 -30.10 6.54 6.46
C SER A 498 -28.86 7.31 6.00
N LEU A 499 -27.99 6.66 5.23
CA LEU A 499 -26.84 7.29 4.58
C LEU A 499 -27.25 8.53 3.76
N VAL A 500 -28.40 8.47 3.08
CA VAL A 500 -28.94 9.59 2.30
C VAL A 500 -29.28 10.80 3.17
N LYS A 501 -29.69 10.57 4.42
CA LYS A 501 -29.97 11.65 5.39
C LYS A 501 -28.67 12.21 5.96
N ALA A 502 -27.76 11.35 6.38
CA ALA A 502 -26.50 11.74 7.02
C ALA A 502 -25.61 12.60 6.10
N VAL A 503 -25.53 12.27 4.80
CA VAL A 503 -24.74 13.02 3.80
C VAL A 503 -25.19 14.47 3.63
N LYS A 504 -26.43 14.80 4.01
CA LYS A 504 -26.93 16.19 3.97
C LYS A 504 -26.38 17.06 5.11
N GLU A 505 -25.82 16.44 6.15
CA GLU A 505 -25.20 17.15 7.26
C GLU A 505 -23.80 17.63 6.85
N ALA A 506 -23.52 18.91 7.09
CA ALA A 506 -22.23 19.52 6.72
C ALA A 506 -21.03 18.84 7.40
N THR A 507 -21.25 18.19 8.53
CA THR A 507 -20.22 17.52 9.33
C THR A 507 -20.03 16.04 8.98
N PHE A 508 -20.75 15.49 7.98
CA PHE A 508 -20.67 14.07 7.63
C PHE A 508 -19.23 13.58 7.39
N GLY A 509 -18.41 14.36 6.67
CA GLY A 509 -17.05 13.98 6.34
C GLY A 509 -16.06 13.97 7.51
N THR A 510 -16.39 14.62 8.63
CA THR A 510 -15.49 14.79 9.79
C THR A 510 -15.99 14.06 11.02
N ASP A 511 -17.29 14.17 11.31
CA ASP A 511 -17.86 13.81 12.60
C ASP A 511 -18.49 12.42 12.60
N TYR A 512 -18.58 11.76 11.44
CA TYR A 512 -19.12 10.42 11.32
C TYR A 512 -18.03 9.36 11.11
N CYS A 513 -18.35 8.14 11.54
CA CYS A 513 -17.61 6.92 11.26
C CYS A 513 -18.58 5.80 10.85
N PHE A 514 -18.03 4.80 10.17
CA PHE A 514 -18.75 3.66 9.61
C PHE A 514 -17.74 2.53 9.34
N ASN A 515 -18.24 1.35 9.00
CA ASN A 515 -17.40 0.25 8.54
C ASN A 515 -17.01 0.45 7.07
N ASP A 516 -15.74 0.82 6.84
CA ASP A 516 -15.15 1.07 5.52
C ASP A 516 -15.28 -0.12 4.56
N SER A 517 -15.09 -1.35 5.06
CA SER A 517 -15.19 -2.58 4.26
C SER A 517 -16.62 -2.78 3.75
N VAL A 518 -17.61 -2.56 4.61
CA VAL A 518 -19.03 -2.65 4.24
C VAL A 518 -19.40 -1.58 3.21
N LEU A 519 -18.99 -0.33 3.43
CA LEU A 519 -19.28 0.75 2.48
C LEU A 519 -18.61 0.50 1.12
N THR A 520 -17.41 -0.07 1.11
CA THR A 520 -16.71 -0.47 -0.12
C THR A 520 -17.53 -1.50 -0.89
N VAL A 521 -17.99 -2.58 -0.24
CA VAL A 521 -18.83 -3.60 -0.90
C VAL A 521 -20.17 -3.01 -1.38
N MET A 522 -20.79 -2.14 -0.60
CA MET A 522 -22.02 -1.45 -1.00
C MET A 522 -21.83 -0.52 -2.21
N LEU A 523 -20.65 0.11 -2.35
CA LEU A 523 -20.32 0.92 -3.52
C LEU A 523 -20.10 0.04 -4.75
N GLU A 524 -19.31 -1.02 -4.63
CA GLU A 524 -18.94 -1.90 -5.75
C GLU A 524 -20.16 -2.70 -6.28
N SER A 525 -21.08 -3.11 -5.40
CA SER A 525 -22.37 -3.73 -5.75
C SER A 525 -23.44 -2.74 -6.27
N GLN A 526 -23.09 -1.47 -6.45
CA GLN A 526 -24.01 -0.39 -6.88
C GLN A 526 -25.18 -0.13 -5.90
N TYR A 527 -25.15 -0.72 -4.71
CA TYR A 527 -26.20 -0.55 -3.70
C TYR A 527 -26.37 0.90 -3.29
N VAL A 528 -25.26 1.59 -3.00
CA VAL A 528 -25.28 3.01 -2.63
C VAL A 528 -25.92 3.84 -3.75
N GLN A 529 -25.56 3.60 -5.01
CA GLN A 529 -26.14 4.33 -6.13
C GLN A 529 -27.67 4.15 -6.20
N LYS A 530 -28.17 2.92 -6.00
CA LYS A 530 -29.61 2.61 -5.95
C LYS A 530 -30.33 3.38 -4.82
N LEU A 531 -29.69 3.63 -3.67
CA LEU A 531 -30.28 4.40 -2.56
C LEU A 531 -30.56 5.87 -2.95
N PHE A 532 -29.63 6.49 -3.68
CA PHE A 532 -29.76 7.89 -4.08
C PHE A 532 -30.73 8.08 -5.26
N HIS A 533 -30.79 7.15 -6.21
CA HIS A 533 -31.75 7.21 -7.32
C HIS A 533 -33.21 7.19 -6.84
N LYS A 534 -33.54 6.42 -5.78
CA LYS A 534 -34.89 6.40 -5.20
C LYS A 534 -35.30 7.70 -4.51
N SER A 535 -34.33 8.55 -4.17
CA SER A 535 -34.54 9.74 -3.34
C SER A 535 -34.75 11.04 -4.13
N SER A 536 -34.86 10.98 -5.47
CA SER A 536 -35.11 12.12 -6.38
C SER A 536 -34.10 13.28 -6.33
N ALA A 537 -32.96 13.09 -5.67
CA ALA A 537 -31.91 14.11 -5.52
C ALA A 537 -30.69 13.71 -6.36
N ASP A 538 -30.68 14.13 -7.63
CA ASP A 538 -29.70 13.70 -8.64
C ASP A 538 -28.24 14.11 -8.31
N GLY A 539 -28.02 15.08 -7.42
CA GLY A 539 -26.69 15.46 -6.92
C GLY A 539 -26.21 14.74 -5.64
N GLY A 540 -27.09 14.00 -4.94
CA GLY A 540 -26.78 13.45 -3.62
C GLY A 540 -25.69 12.37 -3.62
N TYR A 541 -25.69 11.51 -4.64
CA TYR A 541 -24.68 10.46 -4.81
C TYR A 541 -23.30 11.06 -5.09
N ALA A 542 -23.22 12.04 -5.99
CA ALA A 542 -21.97 12.73 -6.29
C ALA A 542 -21.39 13.43 -5.05
N ASN A 543 -22.26 14.06 -4.24
CA ASN A 543 -21.86 14.70 -2.99
C ASN A 543 -21.30 13.69 -1.98
N LEU A 544 -21.93 12.52 -1.82
CA LEU A 544 -21.39 11.45 -0.97
C LEU A 544 -19.97 11.07 -1.41
N LEU A 545 -19.77 10.75 -2.70
CA LEU A 545 -18.47 10.36 -3.22
C LEU A 545 -17.42 11.47 -2.99
N ALA A 546 -17.78 12.72 -3.28
CA ALA A 546 -16.89 13.87 -3.09
C ALA A 546 -16.50 14.08 -1.62
N VAL A 547 -17.45 13.95 -0.68
CA VAL A 547 -17.15 14.07 0.75
C VAL A 547 -16.27 12.91 1.22
N LEU A 548 -16.54 11.67 0.79
CA LEU A 548 -15.73 10.50 1.16
C LEU A 548 -14.28 10.63 0.68
N LEU A 549 -14.04 11.11 -0.55
CA LEU A 549 -12.67 11.34 -1.06
C LEU A 549 -11.85 12.30 -0.17
N ASN A 550 -12.51 13.27 0.47
CA ASN A 550 -11.90 14.24 1.37
C ASN A 550 -11.91 13.81 2.85
N SER A 551 -12.70 12.80 3.21
CA SER A 551 -12.82 12.29 4.59
C SER A 551 -11.60 11.43 5.00
N PRO A 552 -11.38 11.22 6.31
CA PRO A 552 -10.34 10.31 6.82
C PRO A 552 -10.79 8.84 6.75
N CYS A 553 -11.22 8.38 5.58
CA CYS A 553 -11.47 6.97 5.31
C CYS A 553 -10.25 6.30 4.65
N SER A 554 -10.25 4.97 4.62
CA SER A 554 -9.18 4.13 4.10
C SER A 554 -8.84 4.43 2.63
N SER A 555 -7.57 4.23 2.30
CA SER A 555 -7.07 4.31 0.91
C SER A 555 -7.81 3.34 -0.02
N SER A 556 -8.23 2.19 0.50
CA SER A 556 -9.01 1.18 -0.23
C SER A 556 -10.38 1.72 -0.65
N LEU A 557 -11.13 2.36 0.25
CA LEU A 557 -12.42 2.98 -0.07
C LEU A 557 -12.26 4.10 -1.10
N LYS A 558 -11.25 4.97 -0.94
CA LYS A 558 -10.97 6.04 -1.91
C LYS A 558 -10.63 5.49 -3.29
N ALA A 559 -9.85 4.41 -3.35
CA ALA A 559 -9.53 3.73 -4.60
C ALA A 559 -10.79 3.10 -5.24
N ALA A 560 -11.69 2.50 -4.44
CA ALA A 560 -12.97 1.97 -4.92
C ALA A 560 -13.84 3.08 -5.53
N ILE A 561 -13.91 4.25 -4.89
CA ILE A 561 -14.61 5.42 -5.42
C ILE A 561 -14.00 5.83 -6.77
N CYS A 562 -12.67 5.95 -6.89
CA CYS A 562 -12.04 6.30 -8.16
C CYS A 562 -12.32 5.28 -9.27
N ARG A 563 -12.31 3.97 -8.97
CA ARG A 563 -12.69 2.91 -9.93
C ARG A 563 -14.14 3.04 -10.37
N GLN A 564 -15.04 3.34 -9.45
CA GLN A 564 -16.45 3.54 -9.74
C GLN A 564 -16.66 4.75 -10.66
N VAL A 565 -15.99 5.87 -10.39
CA VAL A 565 -16.03 7.05 -11.28
C VAL A 565 -15.44 6.72 -12.66
N LEU A 566 -14.35 5.95 -12.71
CA LEU A 566 -13.73 5.50 -13.95
C LEU A 566 -14.71 4.65 -14.79
N HIS A 567 -15.45 3.74 -14.16
CA HIS A 567 -16.47 2.94 -14.83
C HIS A 567 -17.64 3.82 -15.32
N GLN A 568 -18.15 4.73 -14.47
CA GLN A 568 -19.23 5.64 -14.83
C GLN A 568 -18.86 6.62 -15.95
N SER A 569 -17.59 7.00 -16.07
CA SER A 569 -17.11 7.87 -17.16
C SER A 569 -17.30 7.29 -18.57
N GLN A 570 -17.52 5.98 -18.69
CA GLN A 570 -17.85 5.32 -19.95
C GLN A 570 -19.35 5.41 -20.30
N GLN A 571 -20.17 5.89 -19.38
CA GLN A 571 -21.62 6.06 -19.52
C GLN A 571 -21.97 7.55 -19.66
N ASN A 572 -23.21 7.87 -20.05
CA ASN A 572 -23.69 9.26 -20.08
C ASN A 572 -23.92 9.78 -18.65
N VAL A 573 -22.94 10.53 -18.12
CA VAL A 573 -22.99 11.10 -16.77
C VAL A 573 -23.62 12.51 -16.80
N SER A 574 -24.44 12.86 -15.78
CA SER A 574 -25.06 14.19 -15.68
C SER A 574 -24.04 15.29 -15.40
N GLN A 575 -24.29 16.51 -15.88
CA GLN A 575 -23.42 17.67 -15.63
C GLN A 575 -23.34 18.04 -14.14
N GLU A 576 -24.40 17.78 -13.37
CA GLU A 576 -24.43 18.01 -11.92
C GLU A 576 -23.51 17.05 -11.16
N TYR A 577 -23.53 15.75 -11.50
CA TYR A 577 -22.59 14.79 -10.91
C TYR A 577 -21.14 15.22 -11.19
N LEU A 578 -20.91 15.58 -12.43
CA LEU A 578 -19.62 15.98 -12.96
C LEU A 578 -19.05 17.25 -12.29
N SER A 579 -19.89 18.24 -11.99
CA SER A 579 -19.46 19.49 -11.33
C SER A 579 -19.07 19.29 -9.87
N VAL A 580 -19.61 18.27 -9.20
CA VAL A 580 -19.30 17.94 -7.80
C VAL A 580 -18.09 17.02 -7.68
N ILE A 581 -18.00 15.97 -8.51
CA ILE A 581 -16.93 14.97 -8.39
C ILE A 581 -15.57 15.50 -8.91
N THR A 582 -15.58 16.36 -9.92
CA THR A 582 -14.35 16.84 -10.58
C THR A 582 -13.45 17.61 -9.61
N PRO A 583 -13.93 18.60 -8.84
CA PRO A 583 -13.10 19.28 -7.84
C PRO A 583 -12.56 18.35 -6.75
N ALA A 584 -13.36 17.37 -6.30
CA ALA A 584 -12.93 16.40 -5.28
C ALA A 584 -11.78 15.51 -5.77
N LEU A 585 -11.83 15.06 -7.03
CA LEU A 585 -10.74 14.30 -7.64
C LEU A 585 -9.48 15.15 -7.84
N VAL A 586 -9.61 16.43 -8.19
CA VAL A 586 -8.46 17.37 -8.26
C VAL A 586 -7.85 17.60 -6.86
N GLY A 587 -8.68 17.66 -5.82
CA GLY A 587 -8.23 17.69 -4.43
C GLY A 587 -7.44 16.43 -4.06
N LEU A 588 -7.96 15.26 -4.42
CA LEU A 588 -7.28 13.98 -4.19
C LEU A 588 -5.93 13.88 -4.92
N MET A 589 -5.82 14.40 -6.15
CA MET A 589 -4.54 14.47 -6.86
C MET A 589 -3.45 15.21 -6.08
N ARG A 590 -3.83 16.20 -5.24
CA ARG A 590 -2.87 17.06 -4.52
C ARG A 590 -2.45 16.49 -3.17
N THR A 591 -3.36 15.82 -2.47
CA THR A 591 -3.14 15.42 -1.07
C THR A 591 -2.86 13.93 -0.89
N ALA A 592 -3.12 13.11 -1.91
CA ALA A 592 -3.05 11.66 -1.77
C ALA A 592 -1.67 11.09 -2.11
N THR A 593 -1.46 9.83 -1.73
CA THR A 593 -0.31 9.04 -2.16
C THR A 593 -0.25 8.95 -3.69
N PRO A 594 0.93 8.75 -4.30
CA PRO A 594 1.04 8.73 -5.76
C PRO A 594 0.14 7.70 -6.45
N LEU A 595 -0.19 6.59 -5.78
CA LEU A 595 -1.12 5.60 -6.31
C LEU A 595 -2.56 6.14 -6.38
N LEU A 596 -3.05 6.77 -5.32
CA LEU A 596 -4.38 7.38 -5.30
C LEU A 596 -4.46 8.55 -6.28
N ALA A 597 -3.39 9.35 -6.37
CA ALA A 597 -3.26 10.39 -7.38
C ALA A 597 -3.33 9.81 -8.81
N THR A 598 -2.76 8.61 -9.04
CA THR A 598 -2.83 7.90 -10.32
C THR A 598 -4.27 7.51 -10.65
N TYR A 599 -4.99 6.90 -9.70
CA TYR A 599 -6.41 6.56 -9.89
C TYR A 599 -7.29 7.78 -10.15
N ALA A 600 -7.09 8.88 -9.40
CA ALA A 600 -7.82 10.13 -9.61
C ALA A 600 -7.52 10.74 -10.99
N THR A 601 -6.25 10.77 -11.39
CA THR A 601 -5.82 11.31 -12.69
C THR A 601 -6.38 10.48 -13.85
N ALA A 602 -6.41 9.15 -13.71
CA ALA A 602 -7.02 8.25 -14.69
C ALA A 602 -8.52 8.51 -14.84
N ALA A 603 -9.25 8.66 -13.74
CA ALA A 603 -10.67 9.01 -13.75
C ALA A 603 -10.92 10.35 -14.46
N LEU A 604 -10.16 11.39 -14.12
CA LEU A 604 -10.27 12.73 -14.74
C LEU A 604 -9.88 12.73 -16.23
N THR A 605 -8.94 11.88 -16.63
CA THR A 605 -8.56 11.71 -18.04
C THR A 605 -9.75 11.24 -18.86
N ASN A 606 -10.52 10.27 -18.35
CA ASN A 606 -11.72 9.80 -19.03
C ASN A 606 -12.84 10.84 -18.99
N LEU A 607 -13.10 11.47 -17.84
CA LEU A 607 -14.16 12.49 -17.72
C LEU A 607 -13.92 13.71 -18.61
N SER A 608 -12.66 14.07 -18.85
CA SER A 608 -12.28 15.19 -19.72
C SER A 608 -12.25 14.84 -21.21
N ALA A 609 -12.38 13.57 -21.57
CA ALA A 609 -12.36 13.13 -22.95
C ALA A 609 -13.57 13.71 -23.71
N ALA A 610 -13.30 14.57 -24.69
CA ALA A 610 -14.32 15.25 -25.51
C ALA A 610 -15.38 16.08 -24.74
N ASN A 611 -15.16 16.42 -23.47
CA ASN A 611 -16.10 17.22 -22.67
C ASN A 611 -15.49 18.56 -22.25
N ASP A 612 -15.73 19.62 -23.03
CA ASP A 612 -15.11 20.93 -22.79
C ASP A 612 -15.60 21.63 -21.51
N ALA A 613 -16.83 21.37 -21.09
CA ALA A 613 -17.35 21.88 -19.81
C ALA A 613 -16.52 21.35 -18.63
N ILE A 614 -16.15 20.07 -18.66
CA ILE A 614 -15.32 19.45 -17.62
C ILE A 614 -13.89 19.97 -17.64
N LYS A 615 -13.32 20.18 -18.82
CA LYS A 615 -11.99 20.78 -18.92
C LYS A 615 -11.96 22.18 -18.29
N ASN A 616 -13.04 22.97 -18.44
CA ASN A 616 -13.15 24.27 -17.77
C ASN A 616 -13.20 24.12 -16.24
N VAL A 617 -14.00 23.20 -15.71
CA VAL A 617 -14.08 22.92 -14.27
C VAL A 617 -12.73 22.42 -13.71
N LEU A 618 -12.02 21.58 -14.45
CA LEU A 618 -10.69 21.10 -14.09
C LEU A 618 -9.71 22.26 -13.91
N ILE A 619 -9.64 23.16 -14.91
CA ILE A 619 -8.73 24.31 -14.85
C ILE A 619 -9.12 25.26 -13.72
N SER A 620 -10.40 25.57 -13.52
CA SER A 620 -10.84 26.44 -12.43
C SER A 620 -10.61 25.82 -11.04
N SER A 621 -10.62 24.49 -10.94
CA SER A 621 -10.33 23.75 -9.69
C SER A 621 -8.82 23.61 -9.41
N GLY A 622 -7.96 24.17 -10.27
CA GLY A 622 -6.50 24.16 -10.07
C GLY A 622 -5.79 22.91 -10.62
N ALA A 623 -6.40 22.17 -11.56
CA ALA A 623 -5.78 20.98 -12.14
C ALA A 623 -4.44 21.26 -12.84
N ALA A 624 -4.24 22.47 -13.37
CA ALA A 624 -2.98 22.87 -14.00
C ALA A 624 -1.78 22.75 -13.03
N GLN A 625 -1.95 23.28 -11.81
CA GLN A 625 -0.93 23.22 -10.76
C GLN A 625 -0.70 21.77 -10.29
N SER A 626 -1.78 21.02 -10.03
CA SER A 626 -1.69 19.62 -9.62
C SER A 626 -1.01 18.74 -10.70
N CYS A 627 -1.26 19.00 -11.99
CA CYS A 627 -0.59 18.27 -13.07
C CYS A 627 0.92 18.56 -13.10
N VAL A 628 1.30 19.84 -12.95
CA VAL A 628 2.72 20.24 -12.89
C VAL A 628 3.41 19.58 -11.70
N GLU A 629 2.78 19.53 -10.53
CA GLU A 629 3.30 18.84 -9.33
C GLU A 629 3.43 17.33 -9.56
N ASN A 630 2.40 16.68 -10.11
CA ASN A 630 2.42 15.25 -10.43
C ASN A 630 3.50 14.88 -11.45
N LEU A 631 3.77 15.73 -12.44
CA LEU A 631 4.86 15.55 -13.40
C LEU A 631 6.26 15.66 -12.77
N ARG A 632 6.41 16.27 -11.58
CA ARG A 632 7.67 16.24 -10.81
C ARG A 632 7.85 14.94 -10.03
N SER A 633 6.82 14.12 -9.92
CA SER A 633 6.94 12.81 -9.31
C SER A 633 7.88 11.91 -10.12
N LYS A 634 8.36 10.85 -9.50
CA LYS A 634 9.20 9.83 -10.16
C LYS A 634 8.39 8.57 -10.48
N GLU A 635 7.06 8.68 -10.48
CA GLU A 635 6.13 7.59 -10.70
C GLU A 635 5.71 7.53 -12.17
N ASP A 636 6.22 6.54 -12.91
CA ASP A 636 5.97 6.41 -14.35
C ASP A 636 4.48 6.38 -14.70
N ASP A 637 3.66 5.65 -13.93
CA ASP A 637 2.21 5.57 -14.16
C ASP A 637 1.53 6.93 -13.93
N LEU A 638 1.88 7.64 -12.85
CA LEU A 638 1.32 8.95 -12.54
C LEU A 638 1.72 9.96 -13.62
N ILE A 639 2.99 9.98 -14.04
CA ILE A 639 3.47 10.82 -15.13
C ILE A 639 2.69 10.51 -16.41
N GLN A 640 2.55 9.23 -16.77
CA GLN A 640 1.86 8.82 -17.99
C GLN A 640 0.41 9.32 -18.01
N TYR A 641 -0.37 9.04 -16.96
CA TYR A 641 -1.76 9.49 -16.87
C TYR A 641 -1.88 11.02 -16.80
N THR A 642 -0.94 11.69 -16.13
CA THR A 642 -0.91 13.16 -16.07
C THR A 642 -0.65 13.77 -17.44
N LEU A 643 0.28 13.21 -18.23
CA LEU A 643 0.51 13.61 -19.61
C LEU A 643 -0.72 13.38 -20.49
N THR A 644 -1.43 12.26 -20.29
CA THR A 644 -2.68 12.00 -21.03
C THR A 644 -3.76 13.03 -20.69
N LEU A 645 -3.94 13.37 -19.41
CA LEU A 645 -4.86 14.43 -18.97
C LEU A 645 -4.49 15.78 -19.59
N LEU A 646 -3.20 16.15 -19.53
CA LEU A 646 -2.72 17.39 -20.13
C LEU A 646 -3.00 17.45 -21.63
N VAL A 647 -2.75 16.37 -22.38
CA VAL A 647 -3.09 16.28 -23.82
C VAL A 647 -4.58 16.51 -24.10
N ASN A 648 -5.48 16.20 -23.15
CA ASN A 648 -6.90 16.53 -23.27
C ASN A 648 -7.18 18.01 -23.01
N LEU A 649 -6.56 18.58 -21.97
CA LEU A 649 -6.72 19.97 -21.56
C LEU A 649 -6.10 20.95 -22.57
N THR A 650 -4.89 20.68 -23.06
CA THR A 650 -4.10 21.60 -23.90
C THR A 650 -4.60 21.72 -25.35
N LYS A 651 -5.74 21.11 -25.69
CA LYS A 651 -6.44 21.38 -26.97
C LYS A 651 -6.98 22.82 -27.02
N SER A 652 -7.41 23.37 -25.89
CA SER A 652 -7.91 24.75 -25.78
C SER A 652 -6.78 25.75 -25.54
N VAL A 653 -6.85 26.91 -26.21
CA VAL A 653 -5.88 28.01 -26.07
C VAL A 653 -5.83 28.51 -24.63
N HIS A 654 -6.99 28.71 -23.99
CA HIS A 654 -7.06 29.22 -22.62
C HIS A 654 -6.48 28.23 -21.60
N HIS A 655 -6.75 26.92 -21.79
CA HIS A 655 -6.21 25.89 -20.91
C HIS A 655 -4.70 25.72 -21.08
N ARG A 656 -4.18 25.85 -22.31
CA ARG A 656 -2.73 25.91 -22.54
C ARG A 656 -2.08 27.06 -21.81
N ALA A 657 -2.65 28.26 -21.91
CA ALA A 657 -2.13 29.43 -21.21
C ALA A 657 -2.08 29.21 -19.69
N ALA A 658 -3.15 28.66 -19.10
CA ALA A 658 -3.19 28.32 -17.68
C ALA A 658 -2.13 27.28 -17.28
N CYS A 659 -1.96 26.21 -18.07
CA CYS A 659 -0.93 25.20 -17.80
C CYS A 659 0.49 25.77 -17.96
N CYS A 660 0.73 26.63 -18.95
CA CYS A 660 2.01 27.31 -19.13
C CYS A 660 2.32 28.25 -17.96
N ALA A 661 1.33 29.00 -17.49
CA ALA A 661 1.47 29.88 -16.32
C ALA A 661 1.79 29.10 -15.03
N ALA A 662 1.29 27.86 -14.90
CA ALA A 662 1.65 26.95 -13.80
C ALA A 662 3.07 26.36 -13.93
N GLY A 663 3.81 26.64 -15.00
CA GLY A 663 5.18 26.16 -15.19
C GLY A 663 5.30 24.82 -15.94
N LEU A 664 4.35 24.50 -16.82
CA LEU A 664 4.37 23.24 -17.57
C LEU A 664 5.57 23.09 -18.53
N ILE A 665 6.03 24.17 -19.17
CA ILE A 665 7.08 24.08 -20.21
C ILE A 665 8.41 23.56 -19.65
N PRO A 666 9.00 24.14 -18.57
CA PRO A 666 10.23 23.61 -17.97
C PRO A 666 10.16 22.12 -17.66
N ILE A 667 9.07 21.67 -17.01
CA ILE A 667 8.90 20.27 -16.63
C ILE A 667 8.77 19.36 -17.86
N THR A 668 8.06 19.81 -18.89
CA THR A 668 7.95 19.05 -20.15
C THR A 668 9.32 18.82 -20.78
N ILE A 669 10.21 19.81 -20.71
CA ILE A 669 11.59 19.72 -21.21
C ILE A 669 12.44 18.81 -20.32
N ASP A 670 12.31 18.91 -19.01
CA ASP A 670 13.02 18.05 -18.05
C ASP A 670 12.64 16.57 -18.25
N ILE A 671 11.36 16.27 -18.42
CA ILE A 671 10.89 14.90 -18.73
C ILE A 671 11.41 14.46 -20.10
N LEU A 672 11.36 15.31 -21.13
CA LEU A 672 11.84 14.96 -22.46
C LEU A 672 13.33 14.62 -22.43
N THR A 673 14.15 15.50 -21.86
CA THR A 673 15.60 15.32 -21.81
C THR A 673 16.02 14.14 -20.95
N SER A 674 15.25 13.81 -19.91
CA SER A 674 15.51 12.63 -19.08
C SER A 674 14.97 11.32 -19.65
N THR A 675 14.05 11.33 -20.63
CA THR A 675 13.38 10.11 -21.13
C THR A 675 13.51 9.83 -22.63
N TYR A 676 13.95 10.79 -23.46
CA TYR A 676 13.91 10.67 -24.94
C TYR A 676 14.64 9.45 -25.50
N ASN A 677 15.65 8.92 -24.80
CA ASN A 677 16.42 7.75 -25.22
C ASN A 677 15.85 6.41 -24.71
N GLN A 678 14.82 6.42 -23.87
CA GLN A 678 14.20 5.24 -23.28
C GLN A 678 13.02 4.75 -24.14
N MET A 679 13.32 4.09 -25.26
CA MET A 679 12.29 3.63 -26.21
C MET A 679 11.27 2.64 -25.61
N HIS A 680 11.59 1.95 -24.50
CA HIS A 680 10.62 1.12 -23.79
C HIS A 680 9.47 1.96 -23.19
N LYS A 681 9.70 3.24 -22.83
CA LYS A 681 8.69 4.21 -22.36
C LYS A 681 7.90 4.87 -23.51
N HIS A 682 7.71 4.15 -24.62
CA HIS A 682 7.06 4.66 -25.83
C HIS A 682 5.69 5.32 -25.57
N LYS A 683 4.87 4.83 -24.62
CA LYS A 683 3.57 5.44 -24.27
C LYS A 683 3.74 6.85 -23.68
N THR A 684 4.58 6.99 -22.64
CA THR A 684 4.93 8.28 -22.04
C THR A 684 5.50 9.24 -23.08
N LEU A 685 6.46 8.78 -23.90
CA LEU A 685 7.05 9.57 -24.98
C LEU A 685 6.03 9.99 -26.06
N THR A 686 5.02 9.15 -26.33
CA THR A 686 3.94 9.46 -27.30
C THR A 686 3.09 10.61 -26.78
N HIS A 687 2.66 10.55 -25.52
CA HIS A 687 1.89 11.62 -24.89
C HIS A 687 2.70 12.90 -24.72
N LEU A 688 3.98 12.79 -24.35
CA LEU A 688 4.89 13.93 -24.23
C LEU A 688 5.08 14.64 -25.57
N SER A 689 5.32 13.89 -26.65
CA SER A 689 5.44 14.46 -28.00
C SER A 689 4.13 15.13 -28.43
N SER A 690 2.98 14.52 -28.13
CA SER A 690 1.67 15.11 -28.39
C SER A 690 1.47 16.42 -27.63
N LEU A 691 1.90 16.49 -26.37
CA LEU A 691 1.82 17.69 -25.54
C LEU A 691 2.71 18.81 -26.10
N ILE A 692 3.98 18.51 -26.43
CA ILE A 692 4.91 19.47 -27.04
C ILE A 692 4.32 20.05 -28.33
N GLY A 693 3.74 19.22 -29.19
CA GLY A 693 3.07 19.69 -30.40
C GLY A 693 1.87 20.59 -30.10
N GLN A 694 1.07 20.27 -29.08
CA GLN A 694 -0.05 21.13 -28.69
C GLN A 694 0.41 22.48 -28.12
N LEU A 695 1.46 22.50 -27.30
CA LEU A 695 2.07 23.72 -26.78
C LEU A 695 2.68 24.56 -27.91
N GLY A 696 3.24 23.93 -28.94
CA GLY A 696 3.79 24.59 -30.12
C GLY A 696 2.77 25.33 -31.00
N ASN A 697 1.46 25.18 -30.75
CA ASN A 697 0.45 26.01 -31.40
C ASN A 697 0.59 27.50 -31.00
N ASP A 698 0.96 27.77 -29.73
CA ASP A 698 1.11 29.13 -29.23
C ASP A 698 2.51 29.65 -29.55
N GLU A 699 2.61 30.87 -30.09
CA GLU A 699 3.89 31.41 -30.59
C GLU A 699 4.95 31.55 -29.49
N SER A 700 4.59 32.06 -28.33
CA SER A 700 5.51 32.22 -27.19
C SER A 700 6.10 30.88 -26.74
N SER A 701 5.25 29.86 -26.59
CA SER A 701 5.63 28.49 -26.22
C SER A 701 6.49 27.84 -27.30
N ARG A 702 6.12 28.00 -28.58
CA ARG A 702 6.87 27.47 -29.73
C ARG A 702 8.28 28.06 -29.81
N VAL A 703 8.40 29.38 -29.70
CA VAL A 703 9.70 30.06 -29.68
C VAL A 703 10.53 29.53 -28.53
N LEU A 704 9.96 29.43 -27.32
CA LEU A 704 10.66 28.91 -26.15
C LEU A 704 11.15 27.47 -26.34
N LEU A 705 10.28 26.56 -26.78
CA LEU A 705 10.60 25.15 -27.03
C LEU A 705 11.64 24.96 -28.16
N SER A 706 11.73 25.89 -29.10
CA SER A 706 12.66 25.87 -30.23
C SER A 706 13.95 26.66 -29.98
N LYS A 707 14.10 27.32 -28.82
CA LYS A 707 15.34 28.04 -28.47
C LYS A 707 16.52 27.08 -28.44
N ARG A 708 17.67 27.50 -28.97
CA ARG A 708 18.93 26.74 -28.91
C ARG A 708 19.39 26.35 -27.50
N GLY A 709 18.84 26.98 -26.45
CA GLY A 709 19.11 26.61 -25.05
C GLY A 709 18.41 25.34 -24.58
N TYR A 710 17.41 24.83 -25.31
CA TYR A 710 16.73 23.58 -25.01
C TYR A 710 16.93 22.57 -26.15
N PRO A 711 17.36 21.33 -25.87
CA PRO A 711 17.61 20.31 -26.89
C PRO A 711 16.32 19.64 -27.40
N THR A 712 15.18 20.34 -27.38
CA THR A 712 13.85 19.78 -27.69
C THR A 712 13.82 19.14 -29.07
N ILE A 713 14.33 19.85 -30.08
CA ILE A 713 14.34 19.37 -31.47
C ILE A 713 15.32 18.20 -31.60
N GLU A 714 16.49 18.25 -30.97
CA GLU A 714 17.50 17.18 -30.94
C GLU A 714 16.91 15.89 -30.37
N CYS A 715 16.22 15.98 -29.22
CA CYS A 715 15.54 14.85 -28.60
C CYS A 715 14.46 14.26 -29.53
N LEU A 716 13.64 15.11 -30.15
CA LEU A 716 12.59 14.66 -31.09
C LEU A 716 13.18 13.99 -32.34
N LEU A 717 14.29 14.50 -32.89
CA LEU A 717 14.98 13.89 -34.03
C LEU A 717 15.60 12.54 -33.67
N TYR A 718 16.18 12.42 -32.47
CA TYR A 718 16.65 11.13 -31.95
C TYR A 718 15.49 10.12 -31.86
N MET A 719 14.36 10.54 -31.28
CA MET A 719 13.17 9.69 -31.17
C MET A 719 12.61 9.30 -32.54
N PHE A 720 12.58 10.22 -33.51
CA PHE A 720 12.16 9.93 -34.89
C PHE A 720 13.03 8.82 -35.52
N GLN A 721 14.35 8.91 -35.37
CA GLN A 721 15.28 7.95 -35.95
C GLN A 721 15.20 6.56 -35.31
N ASN A 722 14.99 6.50 -33.99
CA ASN A 722 15.00 5.25 -33.23
C ASN A 722 13.60 4.60 -33.08
N SER A 723 12.54 5.28 -33.51
CA SER A 723 11.19 4.74 -33.52
C SER A 723 10.92 3.90 -34.77
N LYS A 724 10.21 2.78 -34.60
CA LYS A 724 9.74 1.96 -35.74
C LYS A 724 8.86 2.78 -36.69
N PRO A 725 8.92 2.53 -38.01
CA PRO A 725 7.98 3.12 -38.96
C PRO A 725 6.53 2.88 -38.53
N SER A 726 5.65 3.84 -38.79
CA SER A 726 4.21 3.78 -38.45
C SER A 726 3.86 3.64 -36.95
N ALA A 727 4.84 3.64 -36.04
CA ALA A 727 4.57 3.61 -34.61
C ALA A 727 3.85 4.91 -34.15
N PRO A 728 2.88 4.82 -33.21
CA PRO A 728 2.18 6.00 -32.67
C PRO A 728 3.14 7.11 -32.19
N LEU A 729 4.25 6.71 -31.55
CA LEU A 729 5.30 7.61 -31.11
C LEU A 729 5.86 8.45 -32.26
N LYS A 730 6.29 7.81 -33.35
CA LYS A 730 6.89 8.48 -34.50
C LYS A 730 5.89 9.45 -35.13
N GLY A 731 4.61 9.08 -35.21
CA GLY A 731 3.54 9.97 -35.67
C GLY A 731 3.38 11.22 -34.79
N LYS A 732 3.41 11.09 -33.46
CA LYS A 732 3.34 12.25 -32.55
C LYS A 732 4.62 13.10 -32.55
N VAL A 733 5.79 12.49 -32.78
CA VAL A 733 7.05 13.22 -33.01
C VAL A 733 6.95 14.08 -34.27
N LEU A 734 6.41 13.55 -35.37
CA LEU A 734 6.18 14.32 -36.61
C LEU A 734 5.24 15.50 -36.37
N PHE A 735 4.16 15.30 -35.60
CA PHE A 735 3.27 16.38 -35.19
C PHE A 735 3.99 17.46 -34.38
N ALA A 736 4.81 17.09 -33.40
CA ALA A 736 5.59 18.03 -32.60
C ALA A 736 6.57 18.83 -33.46
N LEU A 737 7.36 18.15 -34.29
CA LEU A 737 8.31 18.80 -35.21
C LEU A 737 7.62 19.76 -36.18
N ARG A 738 6.45 19.38 -36.72
CA ARG A 738 5.66 20.26 -37.59
C ARG A 738 5.33 21.56 -36.88
N GLN A 739 4.85 21.47 -35.66
CA GLN A 739 4.44 22.66 -34.90
C GLN A 739 5.63 23.54 -34.60
N LEU A 740 6.75 22.97 -34.16
CA LEU A 740 7.97 23.73 -33.85
C LEU A 740 8.64 24.35 -35.10
N CYS A 741 8.50 23.75 -36.28
CA CYS A 741 8.98 24.33 -37.54
C CYS A 741 8.14 25.53 -38.02
N THR A 742 6.97 25.77 -37.46
CA THR A 742 6.06 26.81 -37.96
C THR A 742 6.67 28.20 -37.78
N ASN A 743 6.71 28.98 -38.87
CA ASN A 743 7.26 30.33 -38.94
C ASN A 743 8.76 30.50 -38.60
N ASP A 744 9.55 29.41 -38.57
CA ASP A 744 11.00 29.50 -38.40
C ASP A 744 11.76 28.73 -39.50
N TRP A 745 12.43 29.47 -40.39
CA TRP A 745 13.18 28.89 -41.51
C TRP A 745 14.43 28.12 -41.06
N GLN A 746 15.08 28.51 -39.95
CA GLN A 746 16.29 27.83 -39.47
C GLN A 746 15.94 26.43 -38.95
N THR A 747 14.88 26.35 -38.14
CA THR A 747 14.35 25.06 -37.67
C THR A 747 13.86 24.21 -38.85
N LYS A 748 13.15 24.80 -39.84
CA LYS A 748 12.74 24.08 -41.05
C LYS A 748 13.93 23.49 -41.82
N GLN A 749 14.99 24.25 -42.04
CA GLN A 749 16.18 23.77 -42.75
C GLN A 749 16.84 22.62 -41.97
N ARG A 750 17.02 22.80 -40.66
CA ARG A 750 17.66 21.84 -39.78
C ARG A 750 16.88 20.51 -39.68
N VAL A 751 15.57 20.60 -39.47
CA VAL A 751 14.69 19.42 -39.40
C VAL A 751 14.59 18.77 -40.79
N GLY A 752 14.38 19.55 -41.84
CA GLY A 752 14.26 19.07 -43.22
C GLY A 752 15.44 18.19 -43.64
N LYS A 753 16.66 18.70 -43.46
CA LYS A 753 17.91 17.99 -43.76
C LYS A 753 18.03 16.63 -43.08
N PHE A 754 17.38 16.45 -41.94
CA PHE A 754 17.45 15.21 -41.16
C PHE A 754 16.30 14.25 -41.50
N VAL A 755 15.07 14.76 -41.66
CA VAL A 755 13.87 13.91 -41.70
C VAL A 755 13.40 13.56 -43.10
N ILE A 756 13.63 14.41 -44.12
CA ILE A 756 12.95 14.30 -45.43
C ILE A 756 13.17 12.94 -46.09
N LYS A 757 14.43 12.52 -46.23
CA LYS A 757 14.77 11.26 -46.91
C LYS A 757 14.14 10.04 -46.21
N THR A 758 14.31 9.96 -44.90
CA THR A 758 13.80 8.84 -44.09
C THR A 758 12.28 8.84 -44.04
N LEU A 759 11.64 10.00 -43.90
CA LEU A 759 10.18 10.11 -43.87
C LEU A 759 9.55 9.70 -45.19
N ILE A 760 10.15 10.05 -46.34
CA ILE A 760 9.66 9.62 -47.65
C ILE A 760 9.76 8.09 -47.79
N ALA A 761 10.84 7.48 -47.31
CA ALA A 761 10.95 6.02 -47.28
C ALA A 761 9.88 5.38 -46.37
N ASP A 762 9.74 5.87 -45.14
CA ASP A 762 8.74 5.38 -44.18
C ASP A 762 7.30 5.50 -44.73
N LEU A 763 6.99 6.56 -45.48
CA LEU A 763 5.68 6.80 -46.09
C LEU A 763 5.36 5.80 -47.22
N ARG A 764 6.35 5.19 -47.87
CA ARG A 764 6.10 4.14 -48.87
C ARG A 764 5.74 2.80 -48.22
N GLU A 765 6.19 2.58 -46.99
CA GLU A 765 6.04 1.31 -46.27
C GLU A 765 4.89 1.34 -45.24
N THR A 766 4.33 2.50 -44.93
CA THR A 766 3.30 2.66 -43.89
C THR A 766 1.92 2.18 -44.33
N THR A 767 1.19 1.56 -43.40
CA THR A 767 -0.25 1.28 -43.51
C THR A 767 -1.10 2.20 -42.62
N SER A 768 -0.47 3.02 -41.76
CA SER A 768 -1.17 3.90 -40.82
C SER A 768 -1.56 5.23 -41.46
N SER A 769 -2.86 5.51 -41.53
CA SER A 769 -3.40 6.79 -42.03
C SER A 769 -3.01 7.97 -41.13
N ASP A 770 -2.98 7.79 -39.81
CA ASP A 770 -2.57 8.82 -38.85
C ASP A 770 -1.09 9.21 -39.02
N PHE A 771 -0.21 8.22 -39.18
CA PHE A 771 1.21 8.47 -39.47
C PHE A 771 1.36 9.19 -40.80
N THR A 772 0.67 8.72 -41.84
CA THR A 772 0.68 9.31 -43.19
C THR A 772 0.28 10.78 -43.15
N LEU A 773 -0.82 11.09 -42.47
CA LEU A 773 -1.33 12.44 -42.37
C LEU A 773 -0.36 13.37 -41.63
N ASN A 774 0.22 12.94 -40.51
CA ASN A 774 1.22 13.72 -39.78
C ASN A 774 2.50 13.93 -40.60
N GLY A 775 2.94 12.92 -41.35
CA GLY A 775 4.09 13.01 -42.27
C GLY A 775 3.85 14.03 -43.38
N LEU A 776 2.70 13.94 -44.07
CA LEU A 776 2.32 14.90 -45.11
C LEU A 776 2.25 16.32 -44.57
N TYR A 777 1.64 16.52 -43.40
CA TYR A 777 1.58 17.84 -42.78
C TYR A 777 2.96 18.41 -42.44
N LEU A 778 3.89 17.60 -41.91
CA LEU A 778 5.26 18.05 -41.68
C LEU A 778 5.93 18.45 -42.99
N LEU A 779 5.86 17.61 -44.03
CA LEU A 779 6.43 17.91 -45.35
C LEU A 779 5.85 19.20 -45.95
N GLN A 780 4.55 19.46 -45.79
CA GLN A 780 3.93 20.72 -46.23
C GLN A 780 4.47 21.94 -45.50
N THR A 781 4.70 21.84 -44.19
CA THR A 781 5.33 22.91 -43.40
C THR A 781 6.77 23.11 -43.85
N LEU A 782 7.54 22.04 -44.05
CA LEU A 782 8.93 22.10 -44.52
C LEU A 782 9.05 22.67 -45.94
N ALA A 783 8.09 22.37 -46.82
CA ALA A 783 8.05 22.84 -48.22
C ALA A 783 7.72 24.33 -48.37
N THR A 784 7.54 25.06 -47.26
CA THR A 784 7.52 26.54 -47.28
C THR A 784 8.92 27.16 -47.34
N TYR A 785 9.97 26.33 -47.28
CA TYR A 785 11.36 26.72 -47.44
C TYR A 785 11.94 26.01 -48.66
N LYS A 786 12.51 26.77 -49.60
CA LYS A 786 12.84 26.32 -50.96
C LYS A 786 13.84 25.15 -50.96
N GLU A 787 14.85 25.22 -50.12
CA GLU A 787 15.94 24.25 -50.03
C GLU A 787 15.40 22.87 -49.61
N ASN A 788 14.40 22.82 -48.73
CA ASN A 788 13.71 21.58 -48.38
C ASN A 788 12.93 21.00 -49.56
N CYS A 789 12.35 21.81 -50.45
CA CYS A 789 11.70 21.31 -51.66
C CYS A 789 12.69 20.67 -52.63
N VAL A 790 13.90 21.24 -52.75
CA VAL A 790 14.98 20.64 -53.54
C VAL A 790 15.38 19.28 -52.96
N GLU A 791 15.51 19.19 -51.64
CA GLU A 791 15.82 17.94 -50.94
C GLU A 791 14.71 16.89 -51.08
N MET A 792 13.43 17.28 -51.03
CA MET A 792 12.29 16.38 -51.29
C MET A 792 12.32 15.82 -52.71
N ASN A 793 12.62 16.65 -53.72
CA ASN A 793 12.78 16.18 -55.10
C ASN A 793 13.96 15.20 -55.21
N ALA A 794 15.10 15.50 -54.59
CA ALA A 794 16.26 14.59 -54.56
C ALA A 794 15.97 13.25 -53.86
N ALA A 795 14.99 13.22 -52.95
CA ALA A 795 14.52 12.03 -52.25
C ALA A 795 13.33 11.32 -52.94
N ASN A 796 13.01 11.64 -54.20
CA ASN A 796 11.93 11.03 -54.99
C ASN A 796 10.53 11.16 -54.35
N ILE A 797 10.19 12.34 -53.83
CA ILE A 797 8.87 12.62 -53.26
C ILE A 797 7.72 12.39 -54.25
N LYS A 798 7.90 12.67 -55.56
CA LYS A 798 6.82 12.58 -56.55
C LYS A 798 6.28 11.15 -56.69
N GLU A 799 7.16 10.18 -56.87
CA GLU A 799 6.82 8.75 -56.88
C GLU A 799 6.12 8.33 -55.58
N CYS A 800 6.60 8.83 -54.43
CA CYS A 800 5.98 8.53 -53.14
C CYS A 800 4.54 9.06 -53.06
N LEU A 801 4.29 10.27 -53.56
CA LEU A 801 2.97 10.90 -53.58
C LEU A 801 2.01 10.19 -54.54
N GLU A 802 2.50 9.75 -55.70
CA GLU A 802 1.73 8.94 -56.64
C GLU A 802 1.34 7.60 -56.02
N TYR A 803 2.29 6.91 -55.38
CA TYR A 803 2.04 5.68 -54.64
C TYR A 803 0.98 5.88 -53.54
N LEU A 804 1.15 6.91 -52.70
CA LEU A 804 0.19 7.21 -51.63
C LEU A 804 -1.20 7.55 -52.16
N SER A 805 -1.29 8.25 -53.30
CA SER A 805 -2.57 8.59 -53.94
C SER A 805 -3.30 7.37 -54.48
N GLN A 806 -2.58 6.29 -54.82
CA GLN A 806 -3.17 5.01 -55.23
C GLN A 806 -3.49 4.12 -54.03
N ALA A 807 -2.68 4.19 -52.96
CA ALA A 807 -2.78 3.33 -51.78
C ALA A 807 -3.77 3.83 -50.71
N GLN A 808 -4.11 5.12 -50.67
CA GLN A 808 -4.98 5.71 -49.65
C GLN A 808 -6.34 6.10 -50.23
N SER A 809 -7.42 5.79 -49.50
CA SER A 809 -8.80 6.11 -49.89
C SER A 809 -9.39 7.31 -49.14
N LEU A 810 -8.66 7.91 -48.20
CA LEU A 810 -9.13 9.04 -47.41
C LEU A 810 -8.99 10.36 -48.17
N ASP A 811 -10.10 11.04 -48.44
CA ASP A 811 -10.14 12.31 -49.19
C ASP A 811 -9.17 13.36 -48.64
N ILE A 812 -9.09 13.48 -47.31
CA ILE A 812 -8.19 14.45 -46.65
C ILE A 812 -6.72 14.17 -46.97
N VAL A 813 -6.34 12.90 -47.11
CA VAL A 813 -4.96 12.51 -47.44
C VAL A 813 -4.66 12.87 -48.90
N ILE A 814 -5.60 12.57 -49.81
CA ILE A 814 -5.48 12.88 -51.25
C ILE A 814 -5.38 14.41 -51.46
N GLU A 815 -6.19 15.20 -50.75
CA GLU A 815 -6.12 16.66 -50.77
C GLU A 815 -4.72 17.14 -50.37
N LYS A 816 -4.18 16.62 -49.26
CA LYS A 816 -2.85 17.04 -48.77
C LYS A 816 -1.71 16.61 -49.68
N ILE A 817 -1.84 15.48 -50.37
CA ILE A 817 -0.91 15.05 -51.42
C ILE A 817 -0.89 16.08 -52.57
N ARG A 818 -2.06 16.50 -53.05
CA ARG A 818 -2.17 17.49 -54.14
C ARG A 818 -1.57 18.83 -53.74
N ASP A 819 -1.90 19.32 -52.55
CA ASP A 819 -1.38 20.58 -51.99
C ASP A 819 0.16 20.57 -51.91
N LEU A 820 0.72 19.47 -51.40
CA LEU A 820 2.16 19.30 -51.25
C LEU A 820 2.86 19.26 -52.61
N ASN A 821 2.34 18.48 -53.56
CA ASN A 821 2.90 18.40 -54.91
C ASN A 821 2.87 19.76 -55.62
N HIS A 822 1.74 20.49 -55.51
CA HIS A 822 1.63 21.84 -56.07
C HIS A 822 2.67 22.79 -55.49
N ARG A 823 2.83 22.79 -54.15
CA ARG A 823 3.80 23.64 -53.44
C ARG A 823 5.25 23.34 -53.82
N ILE A 824 5.63 22.06 -53.87
CA ILE A 824 6.99 21.66 -54.28
C ILE A 824 7.29 22.15 -55.69
N ASN A 825 6.36 21.94 -56.64
CA ASN A 825 6.53 22.40 -58.02
C ASN A 825 6.60 23.93 -58.11
N GLN A 826 5.80 24.66 -57.33
CA GLN A 826 5.86 26.13 -57.29
C GLN A 826 7.22 26.64 -56.78
N GLN A 827 7.75 26.06 -55.70
CA GLN A 827 9.01 26.49 -55.08
C GLN A 827 10.26 26.09 -55.89
N THR A 828 10.14 25.05 -56.74
CA THR A 828 11.26 24.50 -57.52
C THR A 828 11.24 24.88 -59.00
N ARG A 829 10.18 25.56 -59.48
CA ARG A 829 10.16 26.20 -60.80
C ARG A 829 11.24 27.29 -60.90
N ALA A 830 11.96 27.30 -62.00
CA ALA A 830 13.13 28.15 -62.24
C ALA A 830 12.82 29.64 -62.51
N GLU A 831 11.56 30.10 -62.40
CA GLU A 831 11.10 31.41 -62.88
C GLU A 831 10.99 32.51 -61.80
N PHE A 832 11.88 32.55 -60.82
CA PHE A 832 12.03 33.69 -59.89
C PHE A 832 13.43 34.28 -59.92
N TYR A 833 14.02 34.36 -61.12
CA TYR A 833 15.11 35.27 -61.43
C TYR A 833 14.58 36.33 -62.40
N GLN A 834 13.98 37.38 -61.84
CA GLN A 834 14.03 38.75 -62.34
C GLN A 834 13.89 39.70 -61.15
#